data_AF-A0A497CZ24-F1
#
_entry.id   AF-A0A497CZ24-F1
#
_cell.length_a   1.000
_cell.length_b   1.000
_cell.length_c   1.000
_cell.angle_alpha   90.00
_cell.angle_beta   90.00
_cell.angle_gamma   90.00
#
_symmetry.space_group_name_H-M   'P 1'
#
loop_
_entity.id
_entity.type
_entity.pdbx_description
1 polymer ?
#
loop_
_entity_poly.entity_id
_entity_poly.type
_entity_poly.pdbx_seq_one_letter_code
_entity_poly.pdbx_strand_id
1 'polypeptide(L)'
;MKRILTFIILIISINVIGQQNEYHDLEGTCSHAKHFDKDILAHIYDWQSEYLDDYDVSFYLIDIEVTNTSTYISGNVSIDAEAVVVLDTFAFELIAEQTIDQIYVEGVEYTSWTRDGDNVLVPVNAIDAGTTFTAQIYYHGAPPSGGFFSGVSTAHANAWNQDVTWTLSEPFAAKDWFPVKQDLEDKADSVWVFLTTDSANMATSQGILTSTVTVGDKKRYEWKSAYPIAYYLISFAVSEYQQYNLYAHPEEMEGDSILIENYVYDSPGCLENYQNSIDRTPEMVEILSDLYTLYPFWEEKYGQTLVELGGGMEHQTNTTLGGFWFGLVAHELGHMWFGDNVTCATWSDIWINEGFATYSNFLVEEFINGWESAEGFIVDKQNSAMSSPTGSIYIPEDEIYPGNEWRIFDGRLSYNKGASIVHILRHEIQDDDLFFDVMGTFQTDFTDSTATGDDFRNTAEEVTGMDFETFFDQWYYGEGYPKYDLSYYMTGGNFHLVSTQSGSASSTPFFKMLMDYQLHFDDGTDTIVQFEQTENMNHFTVFTGKNVIDVTVDPDNWTMEKVINLTVVVDEMTSPTFFSIGPNPVENTLNVYFSEADNTSREIRIYDLSGKEMLFTNNGNKHIHLDVSGLSKGVYLIKVTEGDNIRVKRFVK
;
A
#
# COMPACT_ATOMS: atom_id res chain seq x y z
N MET A 1 -57.99 54.12 19.99
CA MET A 1 -57.61 55.52 19.68
C MET A 1 -56.72 55.50 18.44
N LYS A 2 -57.10 56.28 17.42
CA LYS A 2 -56.41 56.43 16.12
C LYS A 2 -55.13 57.25 16.24
N ARG A 3 -54.08 56.90 15.48
CA ARG A 3 -53.16 57.76 14.66
C ARG A 3 -52.43 56.80 13.69
N ILE A 4 -52.67 56.74 12.38
CA ILE A 4 -52.45 57.65 11.23
C ILE A 4 -50.98 57.95 10.90
N LEU A 5 -50.57 57.36 9.76
CA LEU A 5 -49.61 57.74 8.69
C LEU A 5 -48.20 58.24 9.04
N THR A 6 -47.18 57.73 8.32
CA THR A 6 -46.65 58.40 7.09
C THR A 6 -45.64 57.51 6.35
N PHE A 7 -45.86 57.37 5.05
CA PHE A 7 -44.98 56.79 4.04
C PHE A 7 -43.86 57.78 3.68
N ILE A 8 -42.60 57.35 3.67
CA ILE A 8 -41.52 58.03 2.93
C ILE A 8 -40.81 56.98 2.07
N ILE A 9 -40.92 57.18 0.77
CA ILE A 9 -40.18 56.50 -0.28
C ILE A 9 -38.82 57.20 -0.39
N LEU A 10 -37.72 56.46 -0.24
CA LEU A 10 -36.40 56.88 -0.71
C LEU A 10 -35.87 55.77 -1.63
N ILE A 11 -35.82 56.08 -2.93
CA ILE A 11 -35.17 55.27 -3.95
C ILE A 11 -33.69 55.64 -3.92
N ILE A 12 -32.83 54.69 -3.54
CA ILE A 12 -31.40 54.71 -3.87
C ILE A 12 -31.06 53.34 -4.46
N SER A 13 -30.77 53.35 -5.75
CA SER A 13 -30.28 52.24 -6.54
C SER A 13 -28.77 52.09 -6.39
N ILE A 14 -28.30 50.95 -5.89
CA ILE A 14 -26.93 50.45 -6.12
C ILE A 14 -27.02 48.93 -6.32
N ASN A 15 -26.47 48.47 -7.45
CA ASN A 15 -26.42 47.07 -7.86
C ASN A 15 -25.53 46.23 -6.93
N VAL A 16 -26.00 45.06 -6.53
CA VAL A 16 -25.16 43.93 -6.11
C VAL A 16 -25.75 42.67 -6.75
N ILE A 17 -24.88 41.94 -7.44
CA ILE A 17 -25.12 40.66 -8.12
C ILE A 17 -25.39 39.62 -7.03
N GLY A 18 -26.57 38.99 -7.08
CA GLY A 18 -26.92 37.84 -6.24
C GLY A 18 -26.73 36.55 -7.04
N GLN A 19 -25.90 35.64 -6.53
CA GLN A 19 -25.99 34.22 -6.86
C GLN A 19 -27.00 33.59 -5.89
N GLN A 20 -28.00 32.91 -6.46
CA GLN A 20 -29.04 32.18 -5.74
C GLN A 20 -28.46 30.93 -5.09
N ASN A 21 -28.72 30.77 -3.79
CA ASN A 21 -28.84 29.46 -3.17
C ASN A 21 -30.28 28.98 -3.38
N GLU A 22 -30.44 27.81 -3.99
CA GLU A 22 -31.67 27.01 -3.87
C GLU A 22 -31.29 25.59 -3.45
N TYR A 23 -31.65 25.27 -2.20
CA TYR A 23 -31.92 23.92 -1.74
C TYR A 23 -33.18 23.42 -2.43
N HIS A 24 -33.19 22.19 -2.96
CA HIS A 24 -34.40 21.36 -3.03
C HIS A 24 -34.08 19.86 -3.15
N ASP A 25 -34.68 19.14 -2.19
CA ASP A 25 -35.27 17.80 -2.23
C ASP A 25 -34.42 16.55 -2.50
N LEU A 26 -34.24 15.82 -1.39
CA LEU A 26 -33.98 14.39 -1.26
C LEU A 26 -35.19 13.58 -1.74
N GLU A 27 -35.06 12.87 -2.86
CA GLU A 27 -35.83 11.66 -3.18
C GLU A 27 -35.06 10.81 -4.20
N GLY A 28 -34.47 9.70 -3.72
CA GLY A 28 -34.22 8.43 -4.43
C GLY A 28 -33.47 8.43 -5.77
N THR A 29 -32.18 8.06 -5.73
CA THR A 29 -31.59 6.82 -6.28
C THR A 29 -30.06 6.90 -6.18
N CYS A 30 -29.42 5.92 -5.52
CA CYS A 30 -27.98 5.74 -5.53
C CYS A 30 -27.50 5.47 -6.96
N SER A 31 -26.73 6.40 -7.51
CA SER A 31 -25.79 6.19 -8.61
C SER A 31 -24.73 7.28 -8.50
N HIS A 32 -23.81 7.13 -7.55
CA HIS A 32 -22.67 8.00 -7.37
C HIS A 32 -21.37 7.20 -7.38
N ALA A 33 -21.16 6.41 -8.44
CA ALA A 33 -19.83 6.38 -9.03
C ALA A 33 -19.74 7.68 -9.84
N LYS A 34 -19.03 8.69 -9.31
CA LYS A 34 -18.68 9.88 -10.09
C LYS A 34 -17.91 9.36 -11.31
N HIS A 35 -18.36 9.70 -12.50
CA HIS A 35 -17.56 9.60 -13.71
C HIS A 35 -16.20 10.27 -13.45
N PHE A 36 -15.18 9.46 -13.19
CA PHE A 36 -13.83 9.80 -13.55
C PHE A 36 -13.83 10.05 -15.06
N ASP A 37 -13.15 11.11 -15.50
CA ASP A 37 -12.86 11.31 -16.91
C ASP A 37 -12.08 10.09 -17.40
N LYS A 38 -12.78 9.10 -17.99
CA LYS A 38 -12.19 7.92 -18.66
C LYS A 38 -11.20 8.32 -19.78
N ASP A 39 -11.14 9.60 -20.15
CA ASP A 39 -10.27 10.13 -21.20
C ASP A 39 -8.77 10.20 -20.81
N ILE A 40 -8.37 9.94 -19.55
CA ILE A 40 -6.96 10.01 -19.12
C ILE A 40 -6.27 8.65 -18.98
N LEU A 41 -7.00 7.53 -18.90
CA LEU A 41 -6.43 6.19 -18.67
C LEU A 41 -6.46 5.27 -19.90
N ALA A 42 -6.63 5.83 -21.09
CA ALA A 42 -6.58 5.07 -22.35
C ALA A 42 -5.22 4.38 -22.52
N HIS A 43 -5.21 3.06 -22.37
CA HIS A 43 -4.08 2.11 -22.50
C HIS A 43 -2.90 2.39 -21.58
N ILE A 44 -3.01 1.96 -20.32
CA ILE A 44 -1.87 1.98 -19.38
C ILE A 44 -0.73 1.07 -19.88
N TYR A 45 -1.05 -0.01 -20.59
CA TYR A 45 -0.07 -1.04 -20.98
C TYR A 45 -0.06 -1.34 -22.48
N ASP A 46 1.11 -1.24 -23.11
CA ASP A 46 1.28 -1.36 -24.57
C ASP A 46 1.12 -2.78 -25.13
N TRP A 47 1.07 -3.80 -24.25
CA TRP A 47 0.86 -5.21 -24.62
C TRP A 47 -0.61 -5.64 -24.57
N GLN A 48 -1.50 -4.80 -24.05
CA GLN A 48 -2.94 -5.06 -24.04
C GLN A 48 -3.60 -4.46 -25.29
N SER A 49 -4.59 -5.19 -25.80
CA SER A 49 -5.36 -4.76 -26.96
C SER A 49 -6.30 -3.61 -26.61
N GLU A 50 -6.35 -2.59 -27.47
CA GLU A 50 -7.28 -1.45 -27.31
C GLU A 50 -8.76 -1.88 -27.25
N TYR A 51 -9.11 -2.96 -27.97
CA TYR A 51 -10.47 -3.52 -27.98
C TYR A 51 -10.94 -4.09 -26.63
N LEU A 52 -10.07 -4.20 -25.62
CA LEU A 52 -10.50 -4.58 -24.26
C LEU A 52 -11.29 -3.46 -23.58
N ASP A 53 -11.07 -2.20 -23.99
CA ASP A 53 -11.77 -1.03 -23.45
C ASP A 53 -13.15 -0.80 -24.09
N ASP A 54 -13.47 -1.57 -25.14
CA ASP A 54 -14.72 -1.44 -25.91
C ASP A 54 -15.93 -2.07 -25.20
N TYR A 55 -15.70 -2.81 -24.12
CA TYR A 55 -16.75 -3.44 -23.31
C TYR A 55 -16.38 -3.47 -21.82
N ASP A 56 -17.42 -3.59 -21.00
CA ASP A 56 -17.41 -3.63 -19.54
C ASP A 56 -17.90 -5.00 -19.07
N VAL A 57 -17.13 -5.73 -18.25
CA VAL A 57 -17.49 -7.10 -17.86
C VAL A 57 -18.39 -7.08 -16.63
N SER A 58 -19.57 -7.67 -16.74
CA SER A 58 -20.50 -7.82 -15.61
C SER A 58 -20.37 -9.17 -14.91
N PHE A 59 -20.04 -10.24 -15.63
CA PHE A 59 -20.06 -11.58 -15.05
C PHE A 59 -19.16 -12.58 -15.78
N TYR A 60 -18.52 -13.44 -15.00
CA TYR A 60 -17.81 -14.62 -15.47
C TYR A 60 -18.49 -15.91 -14.98
N LEU A 61 -18.75 -16.84 -15.89
CA LEU A 61 -18.97 -18.26 -15.57
C LEU A 61 -17.79 -19.07 -16.07
N ILE A 62 -17.01 -19.62 -15.15
CA ILE A 62 -15.87 -20.49 -15.44
C ILE A 62 -16.29 -21.94 -15.16
N ASP A 63 -16.55 -22.74 -16.18
CA ASP A 63 -16.90 -24.16 -16.06
C ASP A 63 -15.82 -25.03 -16.68
N ILE A 64 -14.92 -25.52 -15.82
CA ILE A 64 -13.69 -26.20 -16.21
C ILE A 64 -13.49 -27.52 -15.47
N GLU A 65 -12.75 -28.41 -16.13
CA GLU A 65 -12.22 -29.63 -15.55
C GLU A 65 -10.75 -29.42 -15.15
N VAL A 66 -10.43 -29.80 -13.91
CA VAL A 66 -9.12 -29.62 -13.27
C VAL A 66 -8.77 -30.86 -12.42
N THR A 67 -7.48 -31.15 -12.27
CA THR A 67 -6.99 -32.22 -11.39
C THR A 67 -5.97 -31.68 -10.41
N ASN A 68 -5.65 -32.45 -9.37
CA ASN A 68 -4.60 -32.10 -8.41
C ASN A 68 -3.18 -32.48 -8.90
N THR A 69 -3.05 -33.14 -10.05
CA THR A 69 -1.79 -33.75 -10.54
C THR A 69 -1.28 -33.11 -11.83
N SER A 70 -1.97 -32.12 -12.36
CA SER A 70 -1.70 -31.56 -13.68
C SER A 70 -2.21 -30.13 -13.77
N THR A 71 -1.47 -29.27 -14.49
CA THR A 71 -1.95 -27.94 -14.86
C THR A 71 -2.92 -27.95 -16.05
N TYR A 72 -3.18 -29.12 -16.64
CA TYR A 72 -4.10 -29.24 -17.77
C TYR A 72 -5.53 -28.84 -17.38
N ILE A 73 -6.10 -27.93 -18.16
CA ILE A 73 -7.45 -27.40 -18.03
C ILE A 73 -8.21 -27.71 -19.31
N SER A 74 -9.49 -28.01 -19.17
CA SER A 74 -10.41 -28.07 -20.32
C SER A 74 -11.82 -27.69 -19.89
N GLY A 75 -12.52 -26.91 -20.72
CA GLY A 75 -13.88 -26.49 -20.39
C GLY A 75 -14.27 -25.26 -21.19
N ASN A 76 -14.97 -24.34 -20.52
CA ASN A 76 -15.37 -23.09 -21.13
C ASN A 76 -15.48 -21.96 -20.11
N VAL A 77 -15.33 -20.74 -20.61
CA VAL A 77 -15.72 -19.52 -19.92
C VAL A 77 -16.85 -18.85 -20.69
N SER A 78 -17.86 -18.39 -19.97
CA SER A 78 -18.83 -17.42 -20.46
C SER A 78 -18.56 -16.07 -19.82
N ILE A 79 -18.53 -15.01 -20.62
CA ILE A 79 -18.32 -13.62 -20.23
C ILE A 79 -19.58 -12.87 -20.63
N ASP A 80 -20.30 -12.34 -19.65
CA ASP A 80 -21.40 -11.41 -19.89
C ASP A 80 -20.87 -9.99 -19.72
N ALA A 81 -21.07 -9.15 -20.72
CA ALA A 81 -20.51 -7.81 -20.79
C ALA A 81 -21.47 -6.80 -21.43
N GLU A 82 -21.27 -5.51 -21.18
CA GLU A 82 -21.93 -4.41 -21.89
C GLU A 82 -20.96 -3.76 -22.88
N ALA A 83 -21.38 -3.59 -24.14
CA ALA A 83 -20.59 -2.85 -25.12
C ALA A 83 -20.56 -1.35 -24.78
N VAL A 84 -19.38 -0.78 -24.51
CA VAL A 84 -19.20 0.64 -24.16
C VAL A 84 -19.24 1.51 -25.42
N VAL A 85 -18.73 0.97 -26.52
CA VAL A 85 -18.80 1.57 -27.86
C VAL A 85 -19.53 0.62 -28.82
N VAL A 86 -19.65 1.00 -30.10
CA VAL A 86 -20.12 0.04 -31.11
C VAL A 86 -19.01 -1.00 -31.28
N LEU A 87 -19.23 -2.19 -30.73
CA LEU A 87 -18.25 -3.26 -30.69
C LEU A 87 -18.34 -4.10 -31.96
N ASP A 88 -17.35 -4.00 -32.83
CA ASP A 88 -17.22 -4.83 -34.05
C ASP A 88 -16.13 -5.91 -33.93
N THR A 89 -15.33 -5.84 -32.86
CA THR A 89 -14.27 -6.78 -32.54
C THR A 89 -14.34 -7.08 -31.04
N PHE A 90 -14.63 -8.33 -30.70
CA PHE A 90 -14.54 -8.80 -29.33
C PHE A 90 -13.11 -9.28 -29.05
N ALA A 91 -12.48 -8.73 -28.03
CA ALA A 91 -11.13 -9.13 -27.59
C ALA A 91 -11.17 -9.86 -26.25
N PHE A 92 -10.18 -10.70 -25.99
CA PHE A 92 -9.87 -11.25 -24.67
C PHE A 92 -8.42 -11.73 -24.65
N GLU A 93 -7.83 -11.89 -23.47
CA GLU A 93 -6.51 -12.48 -23.30
C GLU A 93 -6.61 -13.98 -22.99
N LEU A 94 -5.76 -14.78 -23.64
CA LEU A 94 -5.59 -16.20 -23.36
C LEU A 94 -4.28 -16.67 -24.01
N ILE A 95 -3.37 -17.31 -23.28
CA ILE A 95 -2.09 -17.76 -23.85
C ILE A 95 -2.25 -18.80 -24.98
N ALA A 96 -1.24 -18.93 -25.83
CA ALA A 96 -1.29 -19.82 -26.99
C ALA A 96 -1.28 -21.33 -26.63
N GLU A 97 -0.80 -21.68 -25.44
CA GLU A 97 -0.81 -23.02 -24.88
C GLU A 97 -2.23 -23.52 -24.57
N GLN A 98 -3.18 -22.59 -24.40
CA GLN A 98 -4.60 -22.87 -24.31
C GLN A 98 -5.21 -22.86 -25.72
N THR A 99 -5.48 -24.05 -26.24
CA THR A 99 -6.09 -24.24 -27.55
C THR A 99 -7.57 -23.87 -27.47
N ILE A 100 -7.98 -22.88 -28.26
CA ILE A 100 -9.38 -22.50 -28.40
C ILE A 100 -10.06 -23.49 -29.35
N ASP A 101 -11.11 -24.14 -28.85
CA ASP A 101 -11.93 -25.09 -29.61
C ASP A 101 -13.04 -24.36 -30.37
N GLN A 102 -13.81 -23.50 -29.68
CA GLN A 102 -14.94 -22.78 -30.24
C GLN A 102 -15.13 -21.42 -29.54
N ILE A 103 -15.58 -20.43 -30.30
CA ILE A 103 -15.98 -19.11 -29.79
C ILE A 103 -17.40 -18.84 -30.26
N TYR A 104 -18.28 -18.51 -29.32
CA TYR A 104 -19.63 -18.02 -29.60
C TYR A 104 -19.77 -16.61 -29.04
N VAL A 105 -20.39 -15.71 -29.81
CA VAL A 105 -20.83 -14.40 -29.31
C VAL A 105 -22.30 -14.24 -29.70
N GLU A 106 -23.16 -13.96 -28.73
CA GLU A 106 -24.63 -13.95 -28.91
C GLU A 106 -25.17 -15.26 -29.52
N GLY A 107 -24.56 -16.39 -29.12
CA GLY A 107 -24.89 -17.73 -29.62
C GLY A 107 -24.51 -18.00 -31.09
N VAL A 108 -23.83 -17.06 -31.75
CA VAL A 108 -23.29 -17.24 -33.12
C VAL A 108 -21.85 -17.74 -33.03
N GLU A 109 -21.53 -18.84 -33.71
CA GLU A 109 -20.16 -19.37 -33.77
C GLU A 109 -19.27 -18.51 -34.68
N TYR A 110 -18.10 -18.10 -34.18
CA TYR A 110 -17.09 -17.38 -34.92
C TYR A 110 -15.84 -18.25 -35.12
N THR A 111 -15.56 -18.59 -36.38
CA THR A 111 -14.42 -19.45 -36.75
C THR A 111 -13.22 -18.66 -37.29
N SER A 112 -13.30 -17.33 -37.28
CA SER A 112 -12.24 -16.43 -37.74
C SER A 112 -11.87 -15.50 -36.61
N TRP A 113 -10.62 -15.58 -36.17
CA TRP A 113 -10.03 -14.72 -35.16
C TRP A 113 -8.53 -14.61 -35.44
N THR A 114 -7.90 -13.59 -34.88
CA THR A 114 -6.45 -13.39 -34.95
C THR A 114 -5.87 -13.33 -33.55
N ARG A 115 -4.56 -13.56 -33.46
CA ARG A 115 -3.82 -13.48 -32.20
C ARG A 115 -2.70 -12.45 -32.35
N ASP A 116 -2.59 -11.55 -31.38
CA ASP A 116 -1.48 -10.62 -31.24
C ASP A 116 -0.91 -10.73 -29.81
N GLY A 117 0.23 -11.42 -29.67
CA GLY A 117 0.70 -11.91 -28.38
C GLY A 117 -0.35 -12.83 -27.74
N ASP A 118 -0.79 -12.48 -26.54
CA ASP A 118 -1.82 -13.22 -25.81
C ASP A 118 -3.24 -12.70 -26.09
N ASN A 119 -3.38 -11.58 -26.80
CA ASN A 119 -4.67 -11.02 -27.19
C ASN A 119 -5.29 -11.86 -28.33
N VAL A 120 -6.54 -12.26 -28.16
CA VAL A 120 -7.36 -12.92 -29.16
C VAL A 120 -8.41 -11.94 -29.65
N LEU A 121 -8.40 -11.64 -30.95
CA LEU A 121 -9.27 -10.66 -31.58
C LEU A 121 -10.29 -11.38 -32.48
N VAL A 122 -11.57 -11.22 -32.17
CA VAL A 122 -12.69 -11.89 -32.84
C VAL A 122 -13.54 -10.84 -33.55
N PRO A 123 -13.43 -10.69 -34.89
CA PRO A 123 -14.33 -9.82 -35.63
C PRO A 123 -15.77 -10.34 -35.54
N VAL A 124 -16.64 -9.60 -34.86
CA VAL A 124 -18.03 -9.98 -34.61
C VAL A 124 -19.01 -9.17 -35.47
N ASN A 125 -20.27 -9.60 -35.52
CA ASN A 125 -21.32 -8.71 -35.99
C ASN A 125 -21.43 -7.54 -35.01
N ALA A 126 -21.43 -6.31 -35.53
CA ALA A 126 -21.44 -5.11 -34.70
C ALA A 126 -22.56 -5.15 -33.64
N ILE A 127 -22.17 -4.92 -32.39
CA ILE A 127 -23.03 -4.80 -31.22
C ILE A 127 -23.15 -3.31 -30.89
N ASP A 128 -24.38 -2.81 -30.79
CA ASP A 128 -24.60 -1.39 -30.51
C ASP A 128 -24.13 -1.03 -29.08
N ALA A 129 -23.53 0.15 -28.90
CA ALA A 129 -23.16 0.66 -27.58
C ALA A 129 -24.35 0.65 -26.60
N GLY A 130 -24.11 0.28 -25.35
CA GLY A 130 -25.10 0.07 -24.30
C GLY A 130 -25.87 -1.25 -24.41
N THR A 131 -25.44 -2.17 -25.27
CA THR A 131 -26.06 -3.50 -25.40
C THR A 131 -25.25 -4.54 -24.62
N THR A 132 -25.94 -5.27 -23.76
CA THR A 132 -25.37 -6.45 -23.08
C THR A 132 -25.23 -7.61 -24.06
N PHE A 133 -24.14 -8.35 -23.98
CA PHE A 133 -23.88 -9.53 -24.80
C PHE A 133 -23.16 -10.63 -24.00
N THR A 134 -23.27 -11.87 -24.47
CA THR A 134 -22.53 -13.02 -23.90
C THR A 134 -21.53 -13.56 -24.93
N ALA A 135 -20.28 -13.71 -24.51
CA ALA A 135 -19.25 -14.47 -25.23
C ALA A 135 -18.96 -15.79 -24.51
N GLN A 136 -18.97 -16.91 -25.22
CA GLN A 136 -18.64 -18.23 -24.68
C GLN A 136 -17.47 -18.85 -25.43
N ILE A 137 -16.40 -19.16 -24.70
CA ILE A 137 -15.14 -19.65 -25.26
C ILE A 137 -14.87 -21.05 -24.70
N TYR A 138 -14.83 -22.04 -25.57
CA TYR A 138 -14.43 -23.41 -25.26
C TYR A 138 -12.94 -23.57 -25.55
N TYR A 139 -12.21 -24.17 -24.61
CA TYR A 139 -10.76 -24.29 -24.71
C TYR A 139 -10.20 -25.46 -23.90
N HIS A 140 -8.98 -25.85 -24.23
CA HIS A 140 -8.21 -26.80 -23.45
C HIS A 140 -6.70 -26.61 -23.64
N GLY A 141 -5.91 -27.00 -22.65
CA GLY A 141 -4.47 -26.87 -22.71
C GLY A 141 -3.82 -27.04 -21.35
N ALA A 142 -2.48 -27.08 -21.33
CA ALA A 142 -1.70 -27.05 -20.11
C ALA A 142 -0.81 -25.81 -20.16
N PRO A 143 -1.05 -24.80 -19.32
CA PRO A 143 -0.18 -23.65 -19.25
C PRO A 143 1.20 -24.04 -18.73
N PRO A 144 2.23 -23.23 -19.03
CA PRO A 144 3.54 -23.36 -18.42
C PRO A 144 3.44 -23.35 -16.89
N SER A 145 4.30 -24.12 -16.21
CA SER A 145 4.33 -24.20 -14.76
C SER A 145 5.76 -24.09 -14.22
N GLY A 146 5.88 -23.73 -12.93
CA GLY A 146 7.14 -23.77 -12.19
C GLY A 146 7.79 -22.41 -11.90
N GLY A 147 7.17 -21.30 -12.30
CA GLY A 147 7.49 -19.96 -11.80
C GLY A 147 6.59 -19.55 -10.63
N PHE A 148 7.01 -18.56 -9.84
CA PHE A 148 6.14 -17.98 -8.80
C PHE A 148 4.94 -17.25 -9.43
N PHE A 149 5.19 -16.46 -10.48
CA PHE A 149 4.17 -15.76 -11.28
C PHE A 149 3.66 -16.64 -12.44
N SER A 150 3.22 -17.86 -12.14
CA SER A 150 2.60 -18.77 -13.12
C SER A 150 1.13 -18.99 -12.75
N GLY A 151 0.23 -18.81 -13.71
CA GLY A 151 -1.21 -18.79 -13.46
C GLY A 151 -1.76 -20.08 -12.89
N VAL A 152 -1.12 -21.22 -13.19
CA VAL A 152 -1.44 -22.53 -12.59
C VAL A 152 -0.16 -23.26 -12.22
N SER A 153 -0.12 -23.73 -10.97
CA SER A 153 0.98 -24.54 -10.46
C SER A 153 0.47 -25.88 -9.95
N THR A 154 1.30 -26.91 -10.09
CA THR A 154 1.05 -28.25 -9.57
C THR A 154 2.29 -28.75 -8.84
N ALA A 155 2.11 -29.37 -7.68
CA ALA A 155 3.20 -29.87 -6.86
C ALA A 155 2.78 -31.06 -6.01
N HIS A 156 3.79 -31.76 -5.48
CA HIS A 156 3.60 -32.82 -4.50
C HIS A 156 4.04 -32.31 -3.11
N ALA A 157 3.07 -32.15 -2.21
CA ALA A 157 3.27 -31.80 -0.82
C ALA A 157 3.92 -32.95 -0.05
N ASN A 158 5.26 -33.03 -0.10
CA ASN A 158 6.02 -34.15 0.46
C ASN A 158 5.75 -34.40 1.95
N ALA A 159 5.45 -33.34 2.72
CA ALA A 159 5.15 -33.44 4.15
C ALA A 159 3.85 -34.21 4.43
N TRP A 160 2.89 -34.13 3.51
CA TRP A 160 1.53 -34.67 3.67
C TRP A 160 1.23 -35.81 2.70
N ASN A 161 2.14 -36.08 1.75
CA ASN A 161 1.98 -37.05 0.67
C ASN A 161 0.69 -36.80 -0.12
N GLN A 162 0.50 -35.54 -0.53
CA GLN A 162 -0.65 -35.12 -1.34
C GLN A 162 -0.18 -34.39 -2.59
N ASP A 163 -0.87 -34.64 -3.70
CA ASP A 163 -0.74 -33.83 -4.91
C ASP A 163 -1.72 -32.65 -4.81
N VAL A 164 -1.31 -31.48 -5.25
CA VAL A 164 -2.09 -30.25 -5.22
C VAL A 164 -1.88 -29.46 -6.51
N THR A 165 -2.95 -28.83 -6.99
CA THR A 165 -2.89 -27.86 -8.09
C THR A 165 -3.66 -26.61 -7.70
N TRP A 166 -3.10 -25.43 -7.96
CA TRP A 166 -3.66 -24.15 -7.53
C TRP A 166 -3.34 -23.04 -8.54
N THR A 167 -4.08 -21.95 -8.47
CA THR A 167 -3.86 -20.75 -9.29
C THR A 167 -3.07 -19.67 -8.55
N LEU A 168 -2.40 -18.81 -9.32
CA LEU A 168 -1.84 -17.52 -8.88
C LEU A 168 -1.85 -16.57 -10.07
N SER A 169 -2.86 -15.70 -10.16
CA SER A 169 -3.09 -14.87 -11.33
C SER A 169 -2.39 -13.51 -11.28
N GLU A 170 -2.00 -13.05 -10.09
CA GLU A 170 -1.41 -11.73 -9.91
C GLU A 170 0.03 -11.67 -10.46
N PRO A 171 0.43 -10.62 -11.19
CA PRO A 171 -0.40 -9.53 -11.71
C PRO A 171 -0.97 -9.82 -13.11
N PHE A 172 -0.36 -10.72 -13.89
CA PHE A 172 -0.61 -10.82 -15.34
C PHE A 172 -0.95 -12.24 -15.83
N ALA A 173 -1.22 -13.18 -14.92
CA ALA A 173 -1.24 -14.61 -15.21
C ALA A 173 -2.64 -15.25 -15.24
N ALA A 174 -3.73 -14.47 -15.12
CA ALA A 174 -5.09 -15.01 -15.25
C ALA A 174 -5.32 -15.66 -16.63
N LYS A 175 -4.77 -15.05 -17.68
CA LYS A 175 -4.80 -15.54 -19.07
C LYS A 175 -4.14 -16.91 -19.29
N ASP A 176 -3.38 -17.41 -18.31
CA ASP A 176 -2.78 -18.74 -18.41
C ASP A 176 -3.85 -19.84 -18.31
N TRP A 177 -4.96 -19.56 -17.64
CA TRP A 177 -5.90 -20.60 -17.24
C TRP A 177 -7.34 -20.34 -17.66
N PHE A 178 -7.69 -19.10 -17.99
CA PHE A 178 -9.01 -18.78 -18.56
C PHE A 178 -9.02 -17.56 -19.49
N PRO A 179 -9.94 -17.52 -20.48
CA PRO A 179 -10.21 -16.33 -21.30
C PRO A 179 -10.65 -15.16 -20.43
N VAL A 180 -9.92 -14.04 -20.46
CA VAL A 180 -10.07 -12.97 -19.47
C VAL A 180 -9.82 -11.57 -20.06
N LYS A 181 -10.43 -10.53 -19.47
CA LYS A 181 -9.98 -9.14 -19.58
C LYS A 181 -9.17 -8.79 -18.32
N GLN A 182 -7.87 -8.56 -18.45
CA GLN A 182 -6.99 -8.26 -17.30
C GLN A 182 -6.90 -6.76 -17.04
N ASP A 183 -8.02 -6.17 -16.64
CA ASP A 183 -8.14 -4.76 -16.29
C ASP A 183 -8.54 -4.67 -14.80
N LEU A 184 -7.80 -3.90 -14.01
CA LEU A 184 -8.05 -3.75 -12.58
C LEU A 184 -9.31 -2.92 -12.32
N GLU A 185 -9.61 -1.95 -13.20
CA GLU A 185 -10.75 -1.06 -13.05
C GLU A 185 -12.07 -1.69 -13.52
N ASP A 186 -12.01 -2.74 -14.36
CA ASP A 186 -13.16 -3.53 -14.80
C ASP A 186 -13.34 -4.77 -13.91
N LYS A 187 -13.73 -4.52 -12.66
CA LYS A 187 -14.17 -5.59 -11.76
C LYS A 187 -15.48 -6.18 -12.27
N ALA A 188 -15.52 -7.49 -12.46
CA ALA A 188 -16.77 -8.16 -12.77
C ALA A 188 -17.71 -8.10 -11.57
N ASP A 189 -18.98 -7.72 -11.76
CA ASP A 189 -19.99 -7.63 -10.69
C ASP A 189 -20.16 -8.94 -9.91
N SER A 190 -19.91 -10.08 -10.57
CA SER A 190 -19.98 -11.40 -9.94
C SER A 190 -19.22 -12.46 -10.72
N VAL A 191 -18.91 -13.59 -10.06
CA VAL A 191 -18.23 -14.73 -10.70
C VAL A 191 -18.73 -16.06 -10.17
N TRP A 192 -18.99 -16.99 -11.09
CA TRP A 192 -19.28 -18.39 -10.77
C TRP A 192 -18.15 -19.29 -11.26
N VAL A 193 -17.58 -20.10 -10.37
CA VAL A 193 -16.49 -21.02 -10.68
C VAL A 193 -16.92 -22.45 -10.42
N PHE A 194 -17.10 -23.19 -11.51
CA PHE A 194 -17.56 -24.57 -11.52
C PHE A 194 -16.39 -25.49 -11.85
N LEU A 195 -15.93 -26.22 -10.84
CA LEU A 195 -14.71 -27.02 -10.91
C LEU A 195 -15.06 -28.50 -10.91
N THR A 196 -14.84 -29.16 -12.04
CA THR A 196 -15.03 -30.61 -12.18
C THR A 196 -13.70 -31.33 -11.93
N THR A 197 -13.66 -32.24 -10.97
CA THR A 197 -12.45 -32.99 -10.60
C THR A 197 -12.76 -34.43 -10.19
N ASP A 198 -11.72 -35.25 -10.01
CA ASP A 198 -11.86 -36.64 -9.59
C ASP A 198 -12.59 -36.76 -8.24
N SER A 199 -13.38 -37.82 -8.08
CA SER A 199 -14.28 -37.98 -6.92
C SER A 199 -13.60 -38.02 -5.55
N ALA A 200 -12.29 -38.29 -5.49
CA ALA A 200 -11.48 -38.27 -4.28
C ALA A 200 -11.10 -36.84 -3.86
N ASN A 201 -11.02 -35.91 -4.81
CA ASN A 201 -10.59 -34.54 -4.58
C ASN A 201 -11.76 -33.65 -4.10
N MET A 202 -11.37 -32.56 -3.44
CA MET A 202 -12.17 -31.37 -3.28
C MET A 202 -11.58 -30.25 -4.14
N ALA A 203 -12.44 -29.37 -4.64
CA ALA A 203 -12.03 -28.17 -5.36
C ALA A 203 -12.58 -26.94 -4.64
N THR A 204 -11.71 -26.00 -4.31
CA THR A 204 -12.03 -24.77 -3.56
C THR A 204 -11.89 -23.55 -4.47
N SER A 205 -12.64 -22.50 -4.16
CA SER A 205 -12.67 -21.23 -4.89
C SER A 205 -13.32 -20.15 -3.99
N GLN A 206 -13.40 -18.93 -4.49
CA GLN A 206 -14.07 -17.80 -3.86
C GLN A 206 -15.60 -17.96 -3.75
N GLY A 207 -16.22 -17.17 -2.87
CA GLY A 207 -17.65 -17.13 -2.65
C GLY A 207 -18.20 -18.33 -1.90
N ILE A 208 -19.48 -18.61 -2.08
CA ILE A 208 -20.17 -19.70 -1.37
C ILE A 208 -20.26 -20.97 -2.23
N LEU A 209 -20.02 -22.13 -1.62
CA LEU A 209 -20.27 -23.42 -2.26
C LEU A 209 -21.78 -23.68 -2.31
N THR A 210 -22.39 -23.44 -3.47
CA THR A 210 -23.84 -23.57 -3.63
C THR A 210 -24.31 -24.99 -3.96
N SER A 211 -23.43 -25.80 -4.54
CA SER A 211 -23.75 -27.17 -4.92
C SER A 211 -22.51 -28.05 -5.08
N THR A 212 -22.68 -29.35 -4.87
CA THR A 212 -21.72 -30.38 -5.29
C THR A 212 -22.46 -31.43 -6.10
N VAL A 213 -22.14 -31.54 -7.38
CA VAL A 213 -22.88 -32.35 -8.36
C VAL A 213 -22.02 -33.52 -8.81
N THR A 214 -22.61 -34.72 -8.93
CA THR A 214 -21.94 -35.85 -9.58
C THR A 214 -22.04 -35.72 -11.09
N VAL A 215 -20.89 -35.70 -11.77
CA VAL A 215 -20.79 -35.62 -13.24
C VAL A 215 -20.06 -36.86 -13.73
N GLY A 216 -20.81 -37.90 -14.13
CA GLY A 216 -20.22 -39.19 -14.46
C GLY A 216 -19.59 -39.87 -13.23
N ASP A 217 -18.29 -40.12 -13.27
CA ASP A 217 -17.45 -40.62 -12.17
C ASP A 217 -16.68 -39.50 -11.42
N LYS A 218 -16.95 -38.24 -11.78
CA LYS A 218 -16.34 -37.03 -11.20
C LYS A 218 -17.31 -36.27 -10.31
N LYS A 219 -16.79 -35.28 -9.58
CA LYS A 219 -17.55 -34.30 -8.81
C LYS A 219 -17.31 -32.91 -9.38
N ARG A 220 -18.36 -32.11 -9.41
CA ARG A 220 -18.33 -30.68 -9.71
C ARG A 220 -18.67 -29.88 -8.47
N TYR A 221 -17.83 -28.92 -8.12
CA TYR A 221 -18.06 -27.96 -7.04
C TYR A 221 -18.49 -26.64 -7.67
N GLU A 222 -19.65 -26.11 -7.28
CA GLU A 222 -20.25 -24.90 -7.87
C GLU A 222 -20.15 -23.73 -6.89
N TRP A 223 -19.06 -22.98 -7.02
CA TRP A 223 -18.76 -21.79 -6.23
C TRP A 223 -19.34 -20.54 -6.87
N LYS A 224 -19.88 -19.63 -6.07
CA LYS A 224 -20.50 -18.38 -6.54
C LYS A 224 -20.13 -17.24 -5.61
N SER A 225 -19.48 -16.22 -6.16
CA SER A 225 -19.39 -14.91 -5.55
C SER A 225 -20.42 -13.97 -6.16
N ALA A 226 -21.06 -13.17 -5.33
CA ALA A 226 -21.99 -12.11 -5.71
C ALA A 226 -21.42 -10.70 -5.49
N TYR A 227 -20.17 -10.61 -5.02
CA TYR A 227 -19.45 -9.35 -4.88
C TYR A 227 -18.61 -9.06 -6.14
N PRO A 228 -18.42 -7.77 -6.47
CA PRO A 228 -17.46 -7.36 -7.48
C PRO A 228 -16.07 -7.91 -7.21
N ILE A 229 -15.36 -8.30 -8.27
CA ILE A 229 -14.07 -9.00 -8.16
C ILE A 229 -13.13 -8.65 -9.30
N ALA A 230 -11.88 -8.34 -8.97
CA ALA A 230 -10.82 -8.14 -9.94
C ALA A 230 -10.36 -9.49 -10.52
N TYR A 231 -9.94 -9.50 -11.79
CA TYR A 231 -9.58 -10.74 -12.50
C TYR A 231 -8.54 -11.60 -11.77
N TYR A 232 -7.59 -10.97 -11.06
CA TYR A 232 -6.47 -11.67 -10.42
C TYR A 232 -6.88 -12.39 -9.13
N LEU A 233 -8.02 -12.02 -8.54
CA LEU A 233 -8.55 -12.59 -7.30
C LEU A 233 -9.36 -13.86 -7.52
N ILE A 234 -9.77 -14.12 -8.76
CA ILE A 234 -10.46 -15.35 -9.15
C ILE A 234 -9.48 -16.52 -9.04
N SER A 235 -9.90 -17.59 -8.35
CA SER A 235 -9.00 -18.70 -8.03
C SER A 235 -9.62 -20.08 -8.07
N PHE A 236 -8.75 -21.08 -8.14
CA PHE A 236 -9.08 -22.42 -7.68
C PHE A 236 -7.89 -23.11 -7.01
N ALA A 237 -8.21 -24.08 -6.16
CA ALA A 237 -7.26 -25.09 -5.69
C ALA A 237 -7.92 -26.48 -5.61
N VAL A 238 -7.15 -27.52 -5.91
CA VAL A 238 -7.63 -28.92 -5.98
C VAL A 238 -6.63 -29.85 -5.31
N SER A 239 -7.13 -30.63 -4.34
CA SER A 239 -6.39 -31.70 -3.67
C SER A 239 -7.37 -32.62 -2.94
N GLU A 240 -6.86 -33.66 -2.26
CA GLU A 240 -7.61 -34.39 -1.25
C GLU A 240 -7.61 -33.55 0.04
N TYR A 241 -8.65 -32.74 0.22
CA TYR A 241 -8.81 -31.85 1.37
C TYR A 241 -9.80 -32.39 2.41
N GLN A 242 -9.65 -31.91 3.64
CA GLN A 242 -10.64 -31.95 4.71
C GLN A 242 -10.94 -30.51 5.16
N GLN A 243 -12.17 -30.28 5.64
CA GLN A 243 -12.63 -28.97 6.10
C GLN A 243 -12.47 -28.78 7.62
N TYR A 244 -12.14 -27.58 8.04
CA TYR A 244 -12.17 -27.15 9.44
C TYR A 244 -12.77 -25.74 9.55
N ASN A 245 -14.00 -25.64 10.04
CA ASN A 245 -14.75 -24.39 9.99
C ASN A 245 -14.84 -23.74 11.38
N LEU A 246 -14.65 -22.42 11.41
CA LEU A 246 -14.80 -21.56 12.58
C LEU A 246 -15.79 -20.43 12.26
N TYR A 247 -16.07 -19.59 13.25
CA TYR A 247 -16.97 -18.45 13.12
C TYR A 247 -16.36 -17.25 13.83
N ALA A 248 -16.35 -16.10 13.15
CA ALA A 248 -16.01 -14.81 13.75
C ALA A 248 -17.31 -14.07 14.10
N HIS A 249 -17.29 -13.28 15.16
CA HIS A 249 -18.44 -12.56 15.69
C HIS A 249 -18.15 -11.06 15.88
N PRO A 250 -17.94 -10.29 14.79
CA PRO A 250 -17.78 -8.84 14.89
C PRO A 250 -18.94 -8.20 15.64
N GLU A 251 -18.67 -7.14 16.42
CA GLU A 251 -19.70 -6.50 17.26
C GLU A 251 -20.89 -5.98 16.43
N GLU A 252 -20.61 -5.44 15.24
CA GLU A 252 -21.60 -4.91 14.30
C GLU A 252 -22.62 -5.96 13.83
N MET A 253 -22.31 -7.26 13.89
CA MET A 253 -23.23 -8.33 13.47
C MET A 253 -24.29 -8.69 14.52
N GLU A 254 -24.33 -8.02 15.68
CA GLU A 254 -25.35 -8.17 16.72
C GLU A 254 -25.64 -9.63 17.15
N GLY A 255 -24.60 -10.48 17.16
CA GLY A 255 -24.68 -11.89 17.57
C GLY A 255 -24.90 -12.89 16.44
N ASP A 256 -24.89 -12.45 15.18
CA ASP A 256 -24.63 -13.32 14.03
C ASP A 256 -23.12 -13.60 13.88
N SER A 257 -22.70 -14.17 12.75
CA SER A 257 -21.33 -14.62 12.53
C SER A 257 -20.91 -14.61 11.07
N ILE A 258 -19.61 -14.44 10.84
CA ILE A 258 -18.95 -14.70 9.55
C ILE A 258 -18.41 -16.12 9.58
N LEU A 259 -18.69 -16.91 8.53
CA LEU A 259 -18.10 -18.24 8.35
C LEU A 259 -16.61 -18.11 8.01
N ILE A 260 -15.77 -18.79 8.79
CA ILE A 260 -14.36 -19.00 8.47
C ILE A 260 -14.18 -20.43 7.96
N GLU A 261 -13.95 -20.61 6.67
CA GLU A 261 -13.90 -21.93 6.02
C GLU A 261 -12.46 -22.33 5.65
N ASN A 262 -11.91 -23.36 6.28
CA ASN A 262 -10.54 -23.77 6.04
C ASN A 262 -10.46 -25.12 5.33
N TYR A 263 -9.59 -25.21 4.33
CA TYR A 263 -9.25 -26.43 3.61
C TYR A 263 -7.79 -26.80 3.85
N VAL A 264 -7.58 -27.93 4.52
CA VAL A 264 -6.26 -28.51 4.76
C VAL A 264 -6.21 -29.91 4.17
N TYR A 265 -5.02 -30.43 3.87
CA TYR A 265 -4.89 -31.76 3.29
C TYR A 265 -5.54 -32.82 4.20
N ASP A 266 -6.31 -33.74 3.61
CA ASP A 266 -6.81 -34.94 4.28
C ASP A 266 -5.67 -35.95 4.39
N SER A 267 -4.76 -35.68 5.32
CA SER A 267 -3.59 -36.48 5.60
C SER A 267 -3.34 -36.53 7.11
N PRO A 268 -2.91 -37.68 7.67
CA PRO A 268 -2.70 -37.82 9.11
C PRO A 268 -1.77 -36.74 9.69
N GLY A 269 -2.26 -35.98 10.67
CA GLY A 269 -1.48 -34.96 11.37
C GLY A 269 -1.48 -33.58 10.72
N CYS A 270 -2.08 -33.41 9.53
CA CYS A 270 -2.06 -32.12 8.83
C CYS A 270 -2.89 -31.06 9.56
N LEU A 271 -4.16 -31.37 9.88
CA LEU A 271 -5.01 -30.45 10.63
C LEU A 271 -4.40 -30.16 12.01
N GLU A 272 -3.96 -31.17 12.75
CA GLU A 272 -3.38 -30.98 14.09
C GLU A 272 -2.12 -30.09 14.08
N ASN A 273 -1.38 -30.07 12.97
CA ASN A 273 -0.21 -29.21 12.80
C ASN A 273 -0.58 -27.73 12.67
N TYR A 274 -1.71 -27.41 12.04
CA TYR A 274 -2.13 -26.02 11.75
C TYR A 274 -3.28 -25.52 12.63
N GLN A 275 -3.96 -26.41 13.36
CA GLN A 275 -5.19 -26.09 14.11
C GLN A 275 -5.02 -24.89 15.05
N ASN A 276 -3.95 -24.88 15.86
CA ASN A 276 -3.72 -23.78 16.80
C ASN A 276 -3.54 -22.42 16.11
N SER A 277 -3.04 -22.40 14.87
CA SER A 277 -2.93 -21.16 14.09
C SER A 277 -4.26 -20.76 13.49
N ILE A 278 -4.99 -21.71 12.90
CA ILE A 278 -6.31 -21.48 12.31
C ILE A 278 -7.31 -21.00 13.37
N ASP A 279 -7.23 -21.54 14.58
CA ASP A 279 -8.06 -21.14 15.72
C ASP A 279 -7.89 -19.66 16.12
N ARG A 280 -6.85 -18.96 15.62
CA ARG A 280 -6.65 -17.53 15.83
C ARG A 280 -7.30 -16.64 14.77
N THR A 281 -7.69 -17.19 13.62
CA THR A 281 -8.28 -16.40 12.52
C THR A 281 -9.52 -15.61 12.95
N PRO A 282 -10.49 -16.16 13.72
CA PRO A 282 -11.69 -15.41 14.09
C PRO A 282 -11.40 -14.08 14.81
N GLU A 283 -10.46 -14.08 15.76
CA GLU A 283 -10.05 -12.88 16.50
C GLU A 283 -9.44 -11.82 15.58
N MET A 284 -8.70 -12.23 14.55
CA MET A 284 -8.16 -11.30 13.55
C MET A 284 -9.25 -10.66 12.69
N VAL A 285 -10.26 -11.45 12.27
CA VAL A 285 -11.40 -10.93 11.49
C VAL A 285 -12.19 -9.91 12.32
N GLU A 286 -12.42 -10.21 13.60
CA GLU A 286 -13.11 -9.31 14.53
C GLU A 286 -12.34 -7.99 14.69
N ILE A 287 -11.03 -8.04 14.98
CA ILE A 287 -10.21 -6.84 15.19
C ILE A 287 -10.15 -5.97 13.93
N LEU A 288 -9.87 -6.55 12.75
CA LEU A 288 -9.79 -5.76 11.53
C LEU A 288 -11.17 -5.22 11.10
N SER A 289 -12.25 -5.94 11.44
CA SER A 289 -13.62 -5.42 11.25
C SER A 289 -13.90 -4.19 12.11
N ASP A 290 -13.41 -4.18 13.35
CA ASP A 290 -13.59 -3.06 14.27
C ASP A 290 -12.71 -1.85 13.90
N LEU A 291 -11.50 -2.09 13.38
CA LEU A 291 -10.53 -1.03 13.06
C LEU A 291 -10.77 -0.34 11.70
N TYR A 292 -11.35 -1.04 10.73
CA TYR A 292 -11.56 -0.49 9.38
C TYR A 292 -13.04 -0.29 9.07
N THR A 293 -13.73 -1.38 8.81
CA THR A 293 -15.18 -1.52 8.57
C THR A 293 -15.52 -2.99 8.77
N LEU A 294 -16.79 -3.36 8.99
CA LEU A 294 -17.21 -4.76 8.94
C LEU A 294 -16.58 -5.47 7.74
N TYR A 295 -16.08 -6.69 7.95
CA TYR A 295 -15.51 -7.56 6.91
C TYR A 295 -16.31 -7.44 5.60
N PRO A 296 -15.70 -6.96 4.49
CA PRO A 296 -16.47 -6.49 3.33
C PRO A 296 -17.35 -7.56 2.69
N PHE A 297 -16.94 -8.84 2.79
CA PHE A 297 -17.62 -9.98 2.16
C PHE A 297 -18.41 -10.82 3.16
N TRP A 298 -18.94 -10.22 4.23
CA TRP A 298 -19.59 -10.93 5.35
C TRP A 298 -20.82 -11.76 4.98
N GLU A 299 -21.48 -11.48 3.85
CA GLU A 299 -22.59 -12.31 3.34
C GLU A 299 -22.11 -13.65 2.75
N GLU A 300 -20.81 -13.81 2.50
CA GLU A 300 -20.19 -15.02 1.99
C GLU A 300 -19.39 -15.74 3.08
N LYS A 301 -18.06 -15.62 3.07
CA LYS A 301 -17.14 -16.27 4.00
C LYS A 301 -15.77 -15.59 3.96
N TYR A 302 -14.96 -15.84 4.99
CA TYR A 302 -13.50 -15.77 4.85
C TYR A 302 -12.93 -17.19 4.76
N GLY A 303 -12.43 -17.57 3.60
CA GLY A 303 -11.88 -18.89 3.32
C GLY A 303 -10.36 -18.93 3.32
N GLN A 304 -9.78 -20.06 3.69
CA GLN A 304 -8.34 -20.30 3.63
C GLN A 304 -8.05 -21.70 3.07
N THR A 305 -7.20 -21.81 2.04
CA THR A 305 -6.84 -23.10 1.42
C THR A 305 -5.33 -23.35 1.47
N LEU A 306 -4.92 -24.48 2.02
CA LEU A 306 -3.51 -24.92 2.05
C LEU A 306 -3.05 -25.43 0.68
N VAL A 307 -1.91 -24.90 0.20
CA VAL A 307 -1.21 -25.33 -1.03
C VAL A 307 0.31 -25.32 -0.83
N GLU A 308 1.09 -25.63 -1.87
CA GLU A 308 2.57 -25.57 -1.84
C GLU A 308 3.12 -24.23 -2.38
N LEU A 309 2.66 -23.11 -1.79
CA LEU A 309 3.10 -21.75 -2.12
C LEU A 309 4.18 -21.26 -1.13
N GLY A 310 5.11 -20.41 -1.58
CA GLY A 310 6.18 -19.84 -0.73
C GLY A 310 5.73 -18.70 0.21
N GLY A 311 4.43 -18.46 0.33
CA GLY A 311 3.80 -17.31 0.99
C GLY A 311 2.28 -17.49 0.98
N GLY A 312 1.54 -16.42 0.72
CA GLY A 312 0.11 -16.44 0.48
C GLY A 312 -0.26 -15.77 -0.84
N MET A 313 -1.55 -15.79 -1.14
CA MET A 313 -2.19 -15.07 -2.23
C MET A 313 -3.62 -14.78 -1.78
N GLU A 314 -4.02 -13.52 -1.88
CA GLU A 314 -5.20 -12.97 -1.22
C GLU A 314 -6.53 -13.28 -1.88
N HIS A 315 -6.59 -14.26 -2.80
CA HIS A 315 -7.77 -14.57 -3.59
C HIS A 315 -9.08 -14.37 -2.81
N GLN A 316 -9.93 -13.48 -3.32
CA GLN A 316 -11.07 -12.91 -2.58
C GLN A 316 -11.91 -13.98 -1.90
N THR A 317 -12.17 -13.83 -0.60
CA THR A 317 -12.90 -14.80 0.25
C THR A 317 -12.31 -16.22 0.32
N ASN A 318 -11.16 -16.53 -0.29
CA ASN A 318 -10.52 -17.84 -0.27
C ASN A 318 -8.99 -17.73 -0.42
N THR A 319 -8.34 -17.12 0.56
CA THR A 319 -6.88 -16.97 0.60
C THR A 319 -6.18 -18.32 0.40
N THR A 320 -5.20 -18.35 -0.51
CA THR A 320 -4.36 -19.51 -0.76
C THR A 320 -3.06 -19.39 0.04
N LEU A 321 -2.72 -20.37 0.88
CA LEU A 321 -1.62 -20.28 1.83
C LEU A 321 -0.62 -21.45 1.69
N GLY A 322 0.67 -21.13 1.77
CA GLY A 322 1.73 -22.14 2.01
C GLY A 322 1.74 -22.69 3.44
N GLY A 323 1.02 -22.04 4.35
CA GLY A 323 0.92 -22.39 5.75
C GLY A 323 0.21 -21.30 6.55
N PHE A 324 -0.24 -21.66 7.75
CA PHE A 324 -1.04 -20.78 8.61
C PHE A 324 -0.13 -20.09 9.64
N TRP A 325 0.90 -19.37 9.21
CA TRP A 325 1.72 -18.59 10.15
C TRP A 325 0.96 -17.32 10.54
N PHE A 326 0.97 -16.97 11.83
CA PHE A 326 0.17 -15.87 12.37
C PHE A 326 0.24 -14.61 11.51
N GLY A 327 1.44 -14.13 11.23
CA GLY A 327 1.58 -12.90 10.47
C GLY A 327 1.31 -13.01 8.97
N LEU A 328 1.42 -14.22 8.40
CA LEU A 328 0.95 -14.43 7.02
C LEU A 328 -0.57 -14.38 6.99
N VAL A 329 -1.27 -15.09 7.89
CA VAL A 329 -2.73 -15.07 7.95
C VAL A 329 -3.24 -13.65 8.16
N ALA A 330 -2.60 -12.86 9.03
CA ALA A 330 -2.98 -11.46 9.24
C ALA A 330 -2.75 -10.57 8.00
N HIS A 331 -1.64 -10.76 7.28
CA HIS A 331 -1.35 -10.06 6.02
C HIS A 331 -2.43 -10.36 4.98
N GLU A 332 -2.66 -11.65 4.72
CA GLU A 332 -3.62 -12.08 3.71
C GLU A 332 -5.07 -11.77 4.05
N LEU A 333 -5.41 -11.72 5.34
CA LEU A 333 -6.71 -11.24 5.79
C LEU A 333 -6.86 -9.72 5.58
N GLY A 334 -5.79 -8.95 5.80
CA GLY A 334 -5.78 -7.50 5.54
C GLY A 334 -6.17 -7.15 4.10
N HIS A 335 -5.82 -8.01 3.16
CA HIS A 335 -6.17 -7.82 1.75
C HIS A 335 -7.67 -7.80 1.44
N MET A 336 -8.50 -8.40 2.31
CA MET A 336 -9.96 -8.38 2.16
C MET A 336 -10.52 -6.94 2.16
N TRP A 337 -9.83 -6.02 2.85
CA TRP A 337 -10.07 -4.57 2.77
C TRP A 337 -9.17 -3.91 1.70
N PHE A 338 -7.88 -4.27 1.68
CA PHE A 338 -6.86 -3.63 0.85
C PHE A 338 -6.31 -4.55 -0.25
N GLY A 339 -6.91 -4.52 -1.43
CA GLY A 339 -6.60 -5.42 -2.54
C GLY A 339 -7.87 -6.01 -3.14
N ASP A 340 -8.83 -6.36 -2.28
CA ASP A 340 -10.08 -6.99 -2.71
C ASP A 340 -11.24 -6.00 -2.74
N ASN A 341 -11.67 -5.49 -1.58
CA ASN A 341 -12.74 -4.50 -1.51
C ASN A 341 -12.31 -3.21 -2.24
N VAL A 342 -11.16 -2.66 -1.85
CA VAL A 342 -10.50 -1.55 -2.55
C VAL A 342 -9.22 -2.08 -3.20
N THR A 343 -9.25 -2.27 -4.51
CA THR A 343 -8.07 -2.73 -5.27
C THR A 343 -7.22 -1.52 -5.70
N CYS A 344 -5.90 -1.67 -5.84
CA CYS A 344 -5.11 -0.63 -6.52
C CYS A 344 -5.63 -0.38 -7.95
N ALA A 345 -5.76 0.88 -8.36
CA ALA A 345 -6.23 1.24 -9.70
C ALA A 345 -5.22 0.86 -10.79
N THR A 346 -3.93 0.92 -10.45
CA THR A 346 -2.85 0.49 -11.32
C THR A 346 -1.83 -0.30 -10.53
N TRP A 347 -1.00 -1.12 -11.20
CA TRP A 347 0.12 -1.78 -10.54
C TRP A 347 1.18 -0.79 -10.03
N SER A 348 1.14 0.47 -10.48
CA SER A 348 1.93 1.56 -9.90
C SER A 348 1.54 1.88 -8.46
N ASP A 349 0.29 1.58 -8.12
CA ASP A 349 -0.35 1.82 -6.83
C ASP A 349 -0.41 0.55 -5.96
N ILE A 350 0.29 -0.54 -6.31
CA ILE A 350 0.27 -1.84 -5.59
C ILE A 350 0.52 -1.72 -4.07
N TRP A 351 1.15 -0.63 -3.63
CA TRP A 351 1.26 -0.30 -2.22
C TRP A 351 -0.07 -0.25 -1.46
N ILE A 352 -1.16 0.16 -2.10
CA ILE A 352 -2.49 0.13 -1.48
C ILE A 352 -2.80 -1.29 -1.03
N ASN A 353 -2.54 -2.29 -1.88
CA ASN A 353 -2.70 -3.68 -1.51
C ASN A 353 -1.66 -4.07 -0.45
N GLU A 354 -0.38 -4.00 -0.82
CA GLU A 354 0.68 -4.70 -0.08
C GLU A 354 1.19 -3.97 1.16
N GLY A 355 1.23 -2.64 1.10
CA GLY A 355 1.62 -1.80 2.22
C GLY A 355 0.61 -1.85 3.35
N PHE A 356 -0.69 -1.79 3.03
CA PHE A 356 -1.75 -1.84 4.02
C PHE A 356 -2.03 -3.25 4.52
N ALA A 357 -1.91 -4.29 3.70
CA ALA A 357 -1.94 -5.68 4.18
C ALA A 357 -0.78 -5.95 5.16
N THR A 358 0.43 -5.48 4.84
CA THR A 358 1.59 -5.57 5.75
C THR A 358 1.36 -4.77 7.03
N TYR A 359 0.70 -3.61 6.95
CA TYR A 359 0.35 -2.81 8.12
C TYR A 359 -0.80 -3.43 8.94
N SER A 360 -1.74 -4.12 8.30
CA SER A 360 -2.79 -4.90 8.99
C SER A 360 -2.17 -6.00 9.85
N ASN A 361 -1.07 -6.62 9.39
CA ASN A 361 -0.29 -7.50 10.26
C ASN A 361 0.31 -6.76 11.47
N PHE A 362 0.84 -5.54 11.31
CA PHE A 362 1.30 -4.74 12.44
C PHE A 362 0.19 -4.51 13.47
N LEU A 363 -1.02 -4.14 13.03
CA LEU A 363 -2.16 -3.93 13.91
C LEU A 363 -2.57 -5.23 14.61
N VAL A 364 -2.63 -6.35 13.90
CA VAL A 364 -2.95 -7.64 14.50
C VAL A 364 -1.89 -8.06 15.54
N GLU A 365 -0.60 -7.80 15.29
CA GLU A 365 0.45 -7.96 16.31
C GLU A 365 0.21 -7.05 17.53
N GLU A 366 -0.12 -5.77 17.31
CA GLU A 366 -0.37 -4.77 18.37
C GLU A 366 -1.54 -5.16 19.26
N PHE A 367 -2.68 -5.48 18.66
CA PHE A 367 -3.92 -5.72 19.39
C PHE A 367 -4.02 -7.13 19.99
N ILE A 368 -3.40 -8.15 19.37
CA ILE A 368 -3.47 -9.53 19.89
C ILE A 368 -2.23 -9.92 20.71
N ASN A 369 -1.02 -9.64 20.21
CA ASN A 369 0.22 -10.06 20.86
C ASN A 369 0.84 -8.96 21.75
N GLY A 370 0.39 -7.71 21.60
CA GLY A 370 0.82 -6.57 22.38
C GLY A 370 1.96 -5.78 21.74
N TRP A 371 2.18 -4.57 22.27
CA TRP A 371 3.12 -3.59 21.72
C TRP A 371 4.54 -4.12 21.49
N GLU A 372 5.11 -4.93 22.38
CA GLU A 372 6.48 -5.47 22.21
C GLU A 372 6.61 -6.31 20.93
N SER A 373 5.56 -7.04 20.54
CA SER A 373 5.52 -7.82 19.30
C SER A 373 5.42 -6.90 18.08
N ALA A 374 4.53 -5.91 18.15
CA ALA A 374 4.29 -4.94 17.09
C ALA A 374 5.50 -4.04 16.82
N GLU A 375 6.14 -3.55 17.88
CA GLU A 375 7.37 -2.76 17.81
C GLU A 375 8.48 -3.56 17.11
N GLY A 376 8.72 -4.80 17.53
CA GLY A 376 9.69 -5.67 16.88
C GLY A 376 9.40 -5.86 15.39
N PHE A 377 8.11 -6.03 15.04
CA PHE A 377 7.67 -6.14 13.65
C PHE A 377 7.97 -4.88 12.84
N ILE A 378 7.50 -3.70 13.29
CA ILE A 378 7.64 -2.47 12.50
C ILE A 378 9.11 -2.03 12.37
N VAL A 379 9.92 -2.24 13.40
CA VAL A 379 11.36 -1.98 13.37
C VAL A 379 12.05 -2.86 12.31
N ASP A 380 11.67 -4.12 12.18
CA ASP A 380 12.20 -5.00 11.13
C ASP A 380 11.83 -4.49 9.73
N LYS A 381 10.62 -3.96 9.55
CA LYS A 381 10.15 -3.36 8.29
C LYS A 381 10.89 -2.08 7.95
N GLN A 382 11.03 -1.17 8.90
CA GLN A 382 11.77 0.09 8.75
C GLN A 382 13.25 -0.19 8.44
N ASN A 383 13.89 -1.13 9.14
CA ASN A 383 15.26 -1.53 8.87
C ASN A 383 15.44 -2.10 7.45
N SER A 384 14.48 -2.92 7.00
CA SER A 384 14.47 -3.46 5.65
C SER A 384 14.35 -2.34 4.61
N ALA A 385 13.38 -1.44 4.78
CA ALA A 385 13.18 -0.27 3.92
C ALA A 385 14.46 0.59 3.82
N MET A 386 15.12 0.84 4.96
CA MET A 386 16.35 1.63 5.07
C MET A 386 17.63 0.91 4.60
N SER A 387 17.55 -0.37 4.22
CA SER A 387 18.72 -1.15 3.77
C SER A 387 19.35 -0.62 2.47
N SER A 388 18.59 0.15 1.68
CA SER A 388 19.07 0.90 0.51
C SER A 388 18.39 2.27 0.44
N PRO A 389 19.08 3.33 -0.02
CA PRO A 389 18.48 4.66 -0.17
C PRO A 389 17.64 4.82 -1.46
N THR A 390 17.68 3.86 -2.38
CA THR A 390 17.03 4.00 -3.70
C THR A 390 15.63 3.41 -3.73
N GLY A 391 14.79 3.88 -4.65
CA GLY A 391 13.47 3.34 -4.93
C GLY A 391 12.32 4.05 -4.19
N SER A 392 11.24 4.24 -4.92
CA SER A 392 9.96 4.80 -4.47
C SER A 392 8.94 3.68 -4.22
N ILE A 393 7.88 4.02 -3.50
CA ILE A 393 6.74 3.13 -3.30
C ILE A 393 5.91 3.11 -4.59
N TYR A 394 5.55 4.30 -5.09
CA TYR A 394 4.97 4.44 -6.44
C TYR A 394 5.92 3.83 -7.47
N ILE A 395 5.38 3.02 -8.38
CA ILE A 395 6.17 2.38 -9.42
C ILE A 395 6.03 3.20 -10.71
N PRO A 396 7.13 3.63 -11.33
CA PRO A 396 7.05 4.24 -12.65
C PRO A 396 6.36 3.30 -13.64
N GLU A 397 5.43 3.82 -14.44
CA GLU A 397 4.63 3.03 -15.40
C GLU A 397 5.51 2.23 -16.38
N ASP A 398 6.69 2.75 -16.76
CA ASP A 398 7.63 2.06 -17.65
C ASP A 398 8.38 0.89 -17.00
N GLU A 399 8.23 0.71 -15.69
CA GLU A 399 8.70 -0.46 -14.95
C GLU A 399 7.60 -1.52 -14.77
N ILE A 400 6.36 -1.25 -15.18
CA ILE A 400 5.26 -2.22 -15.14
C ILE A 400 5.21 -2.95 -16.48
N TYR A 401 5.56 -4.23 -16.49
CA TYR A 401 5.38 -5.12 -17.64
C TYR A 401 5.58 -6.60 -17.27
N PRO A 402 4.98 -7.55 -18.02
CA PRO A 402 5.24 -8.98 -17.86
C PRO A 402 6.74 -9.30 -17.95
N GLY A 403 7.27 -9.95 -16.92
CA GLY A 403 8.69 -10.22 -16.74
C GLY A 403 9.42 -9.27 -15.78
N ASN A 404 8.75 -8.24 -15.24
CA ASN A 404 9.27 -7.36 -14.17
C ASN A 404 8.39 -7.37 -12.91
N GLU A 405 7.67 -8.47 -12.66
CA GLU A 405 6.76 -8.63 -11.52
C GLU A 405 7.47 -8.42 -10.18
N TRP A 406 8.76 -8.78 -10.09
CA TRP A 406 9.55 -8.54 -8.88
C TRP A 406 9.74 -7.07 -8.51
N ARG A 407 9.50 -6.14 -9.45
CA ARG A 407 9.45 -4.71 -9.14
C ARG A 407 8.11 -4.33 -8.52
N ILE A 408 7.02 -4.91 -9.01
CA ILE A 408 5.66 -4.76 -8.46
C ILE A 408 5.65 -5.27 -7.02
N PHE A 409 6.18 -6.47 -6.80
CA PHE A 409 6.28 -7.11 -5.50
C PHE A 409 7.67 -6.96 -4.86
N ASP A 410 8.26 -5.76 -4.93
CA ASP A 410 9.51 -5.50 -4.23
C ASP A 410 9.24 -5.49 -2.71
N GLY A 411 9.64 -6.57 -2.04
CA GLY A 411 9.43 -6.74 -0.60
C GLY A 411 9.97 -5.60 0.26
N ARG A 412 11.00 -4.87 -0.19
CA ARG A 412 11.53 -3.71 0.53
C ARG A 412 10.65 -2.48 0.33
N LEU A 413 10.16 -2.24 -0.89
CA LEU A 413 9.45 -1.01 -1.26
C LEU A 413 7.93 -1.15 -1.09
N SER A 414 7.29 -2.05 -1.82
CA SER A 414 5.82 -2.18 -1.86
C SER A 414 5.25 -2.62 -0.51
N TYR A 415 5.98 -3.47 0.21
CA TYR A 415 5.56 -4.04 1.51
C TYR A 415 6.17 -3.29 2.68
N ASN A 416 7.50 -3.38 2.88
CA ASN A 416 8.12 -2.95 4.14
C ASN A 416 8.18 -1.41 4.26
N LYS A 417 8.65 -0.71 3.22
CA LYS A 417 8.56 0.77 3.17
C LYS A 417 7.10 1.19 3.15
N GLY A 418 6.27 0.43 2.45
CA GLY A 418 4.83 0.60 2.40
C GLY A 418 4.14 0.69 3.76
N ALA A 419 4.25 -0.36 4.58
CA ALA A 419 3.70 -0.37 5.94
C ALA A 419 4.36 0.68 6.84
N SER A 420 5.65 0.94 6.66
CA SER A 420 6.36 1.95 7.45
C SER A 420 5.77 3.35 7.22
N ILE A 421 5.37 3.71 6.00
CA ILE A 421 4.79 5.04 5.77
C ILE A 421 3.35 5.15 6.26
N VAL A 422 2.57 4.05 6.28
CA VAL A 422 1.25 4.02 6.95
C VAL A 422 1.43 4.24 8.46
N HIS A 423 2.45 3.60 9.06
CA HIS A 423 2.79 3.79 10.47
C HIS A 423 3.20 5.23 10.78
N ILE A 424 4.03 5.84 9.94
CA ILE A 424 4.42 7.26 10.09
C ILE A 424 3.18 8.16 9.91
N LEU A 425 2.28 7.86 8.97
CA LEU A 425 1.06 8.65 8.77
C LEU A 425 0.15 8.63 10.02
N ARG A 426 -0.03 7.47 10.67
CA ARG A 426 -0.72 7.37 11.97
C ARG A 426 -0.07 8.29 13.01
N HIS A 427 1.26 8.33 13.05
CA HIS A 427 2.00 9.24 13.91
C HIS A 427 1.82 10.71 13.51
N GLU A 428 1.83 11.09 12.23
CA GLU A 428 1.62 12.48 11.82
C GLU A 428 0.22 12.99 12.22
N ILE A 429 -0.80 12.13 12.18
CA ILE A 429 -2.18 12.47 12.56
C ILE A 429 -2.31 12.72 14.08
N GLN A 430 -1.53 12.03 14.92
CA GLN A 430 -1.56 12.16 16.39
C GLN A 430 -2.94 11.89 17.04
N ASP A 431 -3.80 11.15 16.35
CA ASP A 431 -5.14 10.81 16.80
C ASP A 431 -5.55 9.47 16.17
N ASP A 432 -5.55 8.41 16.98
CA ASP A 432 -5.84 7.04 16.50
C ASP A 432 -7.29 6.92 16.01
N ASP A 433 -8.24 7.55 16.70
CA ASP A 433 -9.66 7.51 16.28
C ASP A 433 -9.78 8.14 14.89
N LEU A 434 -9.12 9.27 14.67
CA LEU A 434 -9.12 9.96 13.38
C LEU A 434 -8.36 9.16 12.29
N PHE A 435 -7.26 8.48 12.63
CA PHE A 435 -6.54 7.61 11.70
C PHE A 435 -7.40 6.43 11.25
N PHE A 436 -8.12 5.77 12.16
CA PHE A 436 -9.03 4.69 11.79
C PHE A 436 -10.29 5.21 11.06
N ASP A 437 -10.76 6.43 11.36
CA ASP A 437 -11.80 7.10 10.56
C ASP A 437 -11.34 7.32 9.10
N VAL A 438 -10.06 7.64 8.85
CA VAL A 438 -9.50 7.72 7.48
C VAL A 438 -9.61 6.36 6.78
N MET A 439 -9.19 5.28 7.46
CA MET A 439 -9.25 3.93 6.90
C MET A 439 -10.68 3.51 6.58
N GLY A 440 -11.60 3.70 7.52
CA GLY A 440 -13.01 3.37 7.34
C GLY A 440 -13.69 4.20 6.23
N THR A 441 -13.36 5.50 6.16
CA THR A 441 -13.85 6.37 5.08
C THR A 441 -13.33 5.91 3.72
N PHE A 442 -12.03 5.60 3.61
CA PHE A 442 -11.43 5.10 2.38
C PHE A 442 -12.06 3.78 1.92
N GLN A 443 -12.25 2.83 2.84
CA GLN A 443 -12.91 1.56 2.57
C GLN A 443 -14.38 1.72 2.14
N THR A 444 -15.07 2.73 2.67
CA THR A 444 -16.47 3.03 2.33
C THR A 444 -16.61 3.76 1.00
N ASP A 445 -15.77 4.76 0.74
CA ASP A 445 -15.86 5.60 -0.46
C ASP A 445 -15.44 4.84 -1.73
N PHE A 446 -14.52 3.88 -1.60
CA PHE A 446 -14.01 3.06 -2.69
C PHE A 446 -14.48 1.60 -2.63
N THR A 447 -15.53 1.30 -1.85
CA THR A 447 -16.12 -0.04 -1.77
C THR A 447 -16.34 -0.62 -3.16
N ASP A 448 -15.97 -1.90 -3.34
CA ASP A 448 -16.09 -2.64 -4.59
C ASP A 448 -15.40 -2.01 -5.81
N SER A 449 -14.44 -1.10 -5.60
CA SER A 449 -13.82 -0.31 -6.67
C SER A 449 -12.30 -0.35 -6.60
N THR A 450 -11.66 0.58 -7.33
CA THR A 450 -10.22 0.77 -7.33
C THR A 450 -9.84 2.16 -6.81
N ALA A 451 -8.61 2.30 -6.32
CA ALA A 451 -8.09 3.56 -5.82
C ALA A 451 -6.60 3.75 -6.15
N THR A 452 -6.16 5.00 -6.24
CA THR A 452 -4.76 5.40 -6.38
C THR A 452 -4.17 5.87 -5.05
N GLY A 453 -2.84 5.99 -4.98
CA GLY A 453 -2.19 6.59 -3.81
C GLY A 453 -2.66 8.02 -3.53
N ASP A 454 -2.98 8.77 -4.60
CA ASP A 454 -3.56 10.11 -4.51
C ASP A 454 -4.98 10.11 -3.93
N ASP A 455 -5.79 9.11 -4.26
CA ASP A 455 -7.14 8.95 -3.68
C ASP A 455 -7.07 8.75 -2.17
N PHE A 456 -6.18 7.86 -1.71
CA PHE A 456 -5.96 7.66 -0.28
C PHE A 456 -5.45 8.94 0.41
N ARG A 457 -4.51 9.68 -0.22
CA ARG A 457 -4.08 11.00 0.29
C ARG A 457 -5.28 11.93 0.43
N ASN A 458 -6.10 12.06 -0.61
CA ASN A 458 -7.23 12.97 -0.61
C ASN A 458 -8.26 12.61 0.49
N THR A 459 -8.53 11.31 0.72
CA THR A 459 -9.36 10.86 1.85
C THR A 459 -8.74 11.24 3.19
N ALA A 460 -7.43 11.04 3.37
CA ALA A 460 -6.74 11.43 4.59
C ALA A 460 -6.83 12.94 4.85
N GLU A 461 -6.64 13.77 3.82
CA GLU A 461 -6.76 15.23 3.93
C GLU A 461 -8.20 15.68 4.21
N GLU A 462 -9.20 15.04 3.59
CA GLU A 462 -10.62 15.36 3.80
C GLU A 462 -11.05 15.07 5.25
N VAL A 463 -10.71 13.90 5.77
CA VAL A 463 -11.11 13.45 7.11
C VAL A 463 -10.35 14.22 8.19
N THR A 464 -9.03 14.38 8.04
CA THR A 464 -8.18 14.99 9.08
C THR A 464 -8.18 16.52 9.02
N GLY A 465 -8.42 17.11 7.84
CA GLY A 465 -8.19 18.53 7.57
C GLY A 465 -6.71 18.92 7.51
N MET A 466 -5.78 17.95 7.52
CA MET A 466 -4.34 18.15 7.36
C MET A 466 -3.94 18.17 5.88
N ASP A 467 -2.78 18.74 5.58
CA ASP A 467 -2.18 18.75 4.23
C ASP A 467 -1.05 17.70 4.19
N PHE A 468 -1.21 16.71 3.33
CA PHE A 468 -0.30 15.57 3.16
C PHE A 468 0.41 15.59 1.80
N GLU A 469 0.26 16.64 0.97
CA GLU A 469 0.93 16.74 -0.34
C GLU A 469 2.45 16.54 -0.19
N THR A 470 3.08 17.28 0.73
CA THR A 470 4.53 17.16 0.99
C THR A 470 4.92 15.79 1.53
N PHE A 471 4.05 15.15 2.32
CA PHE A 471 4.30 13.82 2.86
C PHE A 471 4.36 12.78 1.74
N PHE A 472 3.38 12.78 0.84
CA PHE A 472 3.32 11.84 -0.29
C PHE A 472 4.44 12.10 -1.30
N ASP A 473 4.75 13.36 -1.60
CA ASP A 473 5.90 13.71 -2.44
C ASP A 473 7.21 13.10 -1.93
N GLN A 474 7.41 13.10 -0.61
CA GLN A 474 8.65 12.65 0.01
C GLN A 474 8.70 11.13 0.20
N TRP A 475 7.59 10.52 0.61
CA TRP A 475 7.56 9.12 1.04
C TRP A 475 7.04 8.15 -0.02
N TYR A 476 5.98 8.55 -0.73
CA TYR A 476 5.30 7.72 -1.72
C TYR A 476 6.00 7.81 -3.09
N TYR A 477 6.12 9.02 -3.63
CA TYR A 477 6.83 9.29 -4.89
C TYR A 477 8.35 9.38 -4.70
N GLY A 478 8.79 9.89 -3.56
CA GLY A 478 10.20 10.12 -3.26
C GLY A 478 10.98 8.86 -2.83
N GLU A 479 12.30 8.99 -2.83
CA GLU A 479 13.22 7.92 -2.45
C GLU A 479 13.90 8.18 -1.10
N GLY A 480 14.37 7.09 -0.48
CA GLY A 480 15.23 7.18 0.68
C GLY A 480 14.49 7.43 2.00
N TYR A 481 15.24 7.99 2.96
CA TYR A 481 14.85 8.18 4.36
C TYR A 481 15.74 9.26 5.00
N PRO A 482 15.29 9.96 6.05
CA PRO A 482 16.05 11.02 6.71
C PRO A 482 17.22 10.48 7.57
N LYS A 483 18.31 11.22 7.58
CA LYS A 483 19.47 11.03 8.46
C LYS A 483 19.65 12.25 9.35
N TYR A 484 19.85 12.03 10.64
CA TYR A 484 19.94 13.09 11.64
C TYR A 484 21.32 13.16 12.31
N ASP A 485 21.86 14.38 12.41
CA ASP A 485 22.95 14.75 13.32
C ASP A 485 22.37 15.69 14.38
N LEU A 486 22.26 15.18 15.60
CA LEU A 486 21.57 15.80 16.71
C LEU A 486 22.57 16.26 17.77
N SER A 487 22.34 17.44 18.32
CA SER A 487 23.04 17.89 19.51
C SER A 487 22.12 18.63 20.45
N TYR A 488 22.27 18.42 21.75
CA TYR A 488 21.46 19.09 22.75
C TYR A 488 22.28 19.68 23.89
N TYR A 489 21.73 20.69 24.55
CA TYR A 489 22.34 21.33 25.70
C TYR A 489 21.30 21.99 26.60
N MET A 490 21.68 22.22 27.85
CA MET A 490 20.86 22.88 28.86
C MET A 490 21.34 24.30 29.09
N THR A 491 20.45 25.31 29.04
CA THR A 491 20.76 26.67 29.53
C THR A 491 19.59 27.28 30.28
N GLY A 492 19.84 27.80 31.48
CA GLY A 492 18.83 28.52 32.26
C GLY A 492 17.55 27.72 32.54
N GLY A 493 17.63 26.39 32.63
CA GLY A 493 16.48 25.49 32.81
C GLY A 493 15.72 25.14 31.52
N ASN A 494 16.20 25.58 30.36
CA ASN A 494 15.70 25.16 29.05
C ASN A 494 16.57 24.05 28.46
N PHE A 495 15.91 23.10 27.82
CA PHE A 495 16.51 22.16 26.89
C PHE A 495 16.53 22.78 25.50
N HIS A 496 17.68 22.73 24.85
CA HIS A 496 17.86 23.15 23.47
C HIS A 496 18.29 21.96 22.63
N LEU A 497 17.62 21.73 21.50
CA LEU A 497 17.97 20.71 20.52
C LEU A 497 18.32 21.40 19.20
N VAL A 498 19.49 21.06 18.65
CA VAL A 498 19.87 21.38 17.27
C VAL A 498 19.75 20.10 16.47
N SER A 499 18.80 20.06 15.55
CA SER A 499 18.54 18.93 14.67
C SER A 499 19.00 19.27 13.26
N THR A 500 20.04 18.59 12.76
CA THR A 500 20.47 18.72 11.36
C THR A 500 20.08 17.48 10.58
N GLN A 501 19.23 17.66 9.57
CA GLN A 501 18.69 16.59 8.74
C GLN A 501 19.26 16.63 7.32
N SER A 502 19.51 15.45 6.76
CA SER A 502 19.76 15.24 5.33
C SER A 502 19.06 13.99 4.83
N GLY A 503 18.56 14.00 3.60
CA GLY A 503 18.01 12.81 2.95
C GLY A 503 19.07 11.75 2.63
N SER A 504 18.67 10.48 2.59
CA SER A 504 19.54 9.38 2.16
C SER A 504 19.70 9.30 0.64
N ALA A 505 18.72 9.82 -0.11
CA ALA A 505 18.73 9.99 -1.56
C ALA A 505 18.84 11.47 -1.93
N SER A 506 19.39 11.77 -3.11
CA SER A 506 19.46 13.16 -3.62
C SER A 506 18.13 13.65 -4.19
N SER A 507 17.24 12.73 -4.61
CA SER A 507 15.89 13.02 -5.09
C SER A 507 15.01 13.58 -3.97
N THR A 508 15.16 13.07 -2.74
CA THR A 508 14.47 13.58 -1.54
C THR A 508 15.47 14.10 -0.51
N PRO A 509 15.93 15.37 -0.62
CA PRO A 509 17.01 15.90 0.24
C PRO A 509 16.57 16.22 1.67
N PHE A 510 15.26 16.22 1.94
CA PHE A 510 14.65 16.57 3.21
C PHE A 510 13.28 15.89 3.36
N PHE A 511 12.94 15.52 4.58
CA PHE A 511 11.67 14.96 5.00
C PHE A 511 11.06 15.87 6.07
N LYS A 512 9.88 16.40 5.78
CA LYS A 512 9.09 17.17 6.74
C LYS A 512 8.29 16.15 7.55
N MET A 513 8.55 16.07 8.84
CA MET A 513 7.93 15.07 9.71
C MET A 513 7.98 15.46 11.18
N LEU A 514 7.04 14.93 11.96
CA LEU A 514 7.08 14.93 13.41
C LEU A 514 8.15 13.93 13.92
N MET A 515 8.80 14.28 15.03
CA MET A 515 9.80 13.43 15.69
C MET A 515 9.64 13.54 17.20
N ASP A 516 9.66 12.38 17.87
CA ASP A 516 9.58 12.27 19.31
C ASP A 516 10.97 12.22 19.96
N TYR A 517 11.11 12.92 21.08
CA TYR A 517 12.32 12.91 21.89
C TYR A 517 11.97 12.69 23.36
N GLN A 518 12.34 11.53 23.91
CA GLN A 518 12.22 11.28 25.34
C GLN A 518 13.39 11.93 26.08
N LEU A 519 13.07 12.87 26.97
CA LEU A 519 14.04 13.57 27.80
C LEU A 519 14.10 12.89 29.17
N HIS A 520 15.27 12.36 29.53
CA HIS A 520 15.51 11.74 30.82
C HIS A 520 16.12 12.76 31.79
N PHE A 521 15.54 12.91 32.99
CA PHE A 521 15.95 13.91 33.97
C PHE A 521 16.84 13.34 35.08
N ASP A 522 17.61 14.23 35.72
CA ASP A 522 18.52 13.89 36.83
C ASP A 522 17.82 13.38 38.10
N ASP A 523 16.51 13.63 38.25
CA ASP A 523 15.67 13.12 39.33
C ASP A 523 15.09 11.72 39.05
N GLY A 524 15.39 11.14 37.88
CA GLY A 524 14.92 9.81 37.45
C GLY A 524 13.52 9.80 36.83
N THR A 525 12.90 10.97 36.61
CA THR A 525 11.69 11.09 35.78
C THR A 525 12.05 11.33 34.32
N ASP A 526 11.08 11.18 33.42
CA ASP A 526 11.21 11.49 32.00
C ASP A 526 9.99 12.26 31.47
N THR A 527 10.07 12.71 30.23
CA THR A 527 8.94 13.25 29.46
C THR A 527 9.23 13.14 27.96
N ILE A 528 8.21 13.05 27.12
CA ILE A 528 8.36 13.14 25.66
C ILE A 528 8.07 14.57 25.21
N VAL A 529 8.94 15.09 24.34
CA VAL A 529 8.68 16.31 23.58
C VAL A 529 8.67 15.98 22.11
N GLN A 530 7.71 16.54 21.38
CA GLN A 530 7.55 16.31 19.94
C GLN A 530 7.92 17.58 19.20
N PHE A 531 8.70 17.43 18.12
CA PHE A 531 9.13 18.56 17.31
C PHE A 531 9.00 18.26 15.82
N GLU A 532 8.19 19.08 15.13
CA GLU A 532 8.08 19.05 13.68
C GLU A 532 9.38 19.55 13.03
N GLN A 533 10.00 18.69 12.22
CA GLN A 533 11.19 19.03 11.44
C GLN A 533 10.72 19.76 10.18
N THR A 534 11.01 21.07 10.09
CA THR A 534 10.50 21.92 8.99
C THR A 534 11.58 22.42 8.02
N GLU A 535 12.85 22.33 8.44
CA GLU A 535 14.01 22.68 7.64
C GLU A 535 15.17 21.69 7.85
N ASN A 536 16.17 21.68 6.97
CA ASN A 536 17.36 20.84 7.15
C ASN A 536 18.11 21.13 8.47
N MET A 537 17.89 22.27 9.11
CA MET A 537 18.49 22.59 10.40
C MET A 537 17.50 23.30 11.31
N ASN A 538 16.95 22.57 12.27
CA ASN A 538 16.02 23.12 13.24
C ASN A 538 16.72 23.42 14.57
N HIS A 539 16.23 24.45 15.26
CA HIS A 539 16.60 24.79 16.62
C HIS A 539 15.36 24.80 17.49
N PHE A 540 15.22 23.81 18.37
CA PHE A 540 14.11 23.71 19.30
C PHE A 540 14.53 24.14 20.70
N THR A 541 13.60 24.72 21.43
CA THR A 541 13.80 25.11 22.82
C THR A 541 12.53 24.83 23.61
N VAL A 542 12.68 24.13 24.73
CA VAL A 542 11.58 23.83 25.65
C VAL A 542 12.05 24.06 27.08
N PHE A 543 11.21 24.72 27.88
CA PHE A 543 11.49 24.87 29.30
C PHE A 543 11.11 23.58 30.03
N THR A 544 12.12 22.86 30.53
CA THR A 544 11.91 21.64 31.31
C THR A 544 11.90 21.90 32.81
N GLY A 545 12.58 22.96 33.26
CA GLY A 545 12.78 23.26 34.69
C GLY A 545 13.61 22.21 35.45
N LYS A 546 14.07 21.17 34.76
CA LYS A 546 14.85 20.04 35.25
C LYS A 546 16.06 19.82 34.35
N ASN A 547 17.13 19.29 34.91
CA ASN A 547 18.33 19.00 34.12
C ASN A 547 18.15 17.71 33.31
N VAL A 548 18.23 17.81 31.99
CA VAL A 548 18.20 16.64 31.09
C VAL A 548 19.58 15.97 31.09
N ILE A 549 19.63 14.68 31.41
CA ILE A 549 20.86 13.88 31.47
C ILE A 549 21.04 12.98 30.26
N ASP A 550 19.95 12.59 29.59
CA ASP A 550 19.96 11.73 28.41
C ASP A 550 18.75 12.03 27.52
N VAL A 551 18.85 11.69 26.23
CA VAL A 551 17.77 11.84 25.24
C VAL A 551 17.65 10.55 24.44
N THR A 552 16.45 9.97 24.41
CA THR A 552 16.11 8.89 23.47
C THR A 552 15.37 9.52 22.30
N VAL A 553 15.81 9.23 21.08
CA VAL A 553 15.16 9.67 19.84
C VAL A 553 14.19 8.57 19.43
N ASP A 554 12.96 8.97 19.10
CA ASP A 554 11.88 8.09 18.68
C ASP A 554 11.75 6.81 19.55
N PRO A 555 11.41 6.99 20.85
CA PRO A 555 11.45 5.88 21.82
C PRO A 555 10.52 4.72 21.47
N ASP A 556 9.47 4.99 20.68
CA ASP A 556 8.43 4.04 20.29
C ASP A 556 8.50 3.65 18.78
N ASN A 557 9.59 4.04 18.09
CA ASN A 557 9.85 3.68 16.69
C ASN A 557 8.73 4.06 15.69
N TRP A 558 8.10 5.22 15.89
CA TRP A 558 7.06 5.75 15.00
C TRP A 558 7.61 6.17 13.64
N THR A 559 8.89 6.53 13.61
CA THR A 559 9.54 7.16 12.47
C THR A 559 10.53 6.22 11.79
N MET A 560 10.75 6.42 10.49
CA MET A 560 11.72 5.64 9.71
C MET A 560 12.95 6.51 9.40
N GLU A 561 13.82 6.66 10.39
CA GLU A 561 14.97 7.55 10.34
C GLU A 561 16.28 6.88 10.75
N LYS A 562 17.39 7.59 10.47
CA LYS A 562 18.72 7.18 10.89
C LYS A 562 19.44 8.26 11.66
N VAL A 563 19.55 8.08 12.98
CA VAL A 563 20.37 8.94 13.84
C VAL A 563 21.86 8.59 13.66
N ILE A 564 22.62 9.51 13.07
CA ILE A 564 24.06 9.36 12.82
C ILE A 564 24.87 9.73 14.06
N ASN A 565 24.51 10.85 14.69
CA ASN A 565 25.14 11.33 15.92
C ASN A 565 24.07 11.90 16.85
N LEU A 566 24.22 11.65 18.15
CA LEU A 566 23.54 12.37 19.21
C LEU A 566 24.58 12.80 20.24
N THR A 567 24.79 14.12 20.37
CA THR A 567 25.87 14.66 21.22
C THR A 567 25.35 15.63 22.27
N VAL A 568 25.70 15.40 23.54
CA VAL A 568 25.51 16.38 24.61
C VAL A 568 26.59 17.45 24.53
N VAL A 569 26.20 18.71 24.44
CA VAL A 569 27.13 19.84 24.50
C VAL A 569 27.19 20.33 25.96
N VAL A 570 28.28 20.00 26.64
CA VAL A 570 28.51 20.39 28.04
C VAL A 570 28.85 21.88 28.11
N ASP A 571 28.17 22.59 29.02
CA ASP A 571 28.26 24.04 29.20
C ASP A 571 29.64 24.48 29.74
N GLU A 572 30.58 24.69 28.81
CA GLU A 572 31.51 25.84 28.83
C GLU A 572 31.13 26.82 27.71
N MET A 573 29.85 26.92 27.34
CA MET A 573 29.42 27.48 26.06
C MET A 573 28.27 28.49 26.19
N THR A 574 28.45 29.51 27.01
CA THR A 574 27.96 30.85 26.66
C THR A 574 28.96 31.55 25.71
N SER A 575 29.47 30.83 24.71
CA SER A 575 30.19 31.46 23.60
C SER A 575 29.16 31.79 22.50
N PRO A 576 29.01 33.06 22.09
CA PRO A 576 28.17 33.46 20.95
C PRO A 576 28.53 32.79 19.61
N THR A 577 29.63 32.05 19.58
CA THR A 577 30.28 31.47 18.39
C THR A 577 29.87 30.02 18.11
N PHE A 578 28.74 29.56 18.64
CA PHE A 578 28.24 28.23 18.30
C PHE A 578 27.82 28.18 16.81
N PHE A 579 28.31 27.17 16.09
CA PHE A 579 27.99 26.96 14.69
C PHE A 579 27.86 25.47 14.34
N SER A 580 27.07 25.16 13.34
CA SER A 580 26.89 23.85 12.71
C SER A 580 27.33 23.92 11.25
N ILE A 581 27.65 22.74 10.69
CA ILE A 581 28.13 22.63 9.32
C ILE A 581 27.44 21.47 8.62
N GLY A 582 27.11 21.65 7.35
CA GLY A 582 26.47 20.62 6.54
C GLY A 582 26.53 20.94 5.05
N PRO A 583 26.34 19.95 4.17
CA PRO A 583 26.34 18.52 4.47
C PRO A 583 27.74 18.05 4.91
N ASN A 584 27.81 16.94 5.64
CA ASN A 584 29.06 16.28 6.04
C ASN A 584 28.86 14.75 5.93
N PRO A 585 29.42 14.06 4.92
CA PRO A 585 30.44 14.53 3.97
C PRO A 585 29.95 15.62 3.00
N VAL A 586 30.83 16.53 2.60
CA VAL A 586 30.52 17.65 1.70
C VAL A 586 31.02 17.38 0.29
N GLU A 587 30.19 17.62 -0.74
CA GLU A 587 30.64 17.47 -2.13
C GLU A 587 31.26 18.73 -2.71
N ASN A 588 30.61 19.89 -2.65
CA ASN A 588 31.10 21.12 -3.31
C ASN A 588 30.95 22.37 -2.45
N THR A 589 29.85 22.46 -1.71
CA THR A 589 29.53 23.62 -0.89
C THR A 589 29.32 23.18 0.54
N LEU A 590 30.14 23.70 1.46
CA LEU A 590 29.98 23.52 2.90
C LEU A 590 29.19 24.69 3.45
N ASN A 591 28.01 24.42 3.97
CA ASN A 591 27.19 25.41 4.65
C ASN A 591 27.65 25.52 6.10
N VAL A 592 27.78 26.75 6.60
CA VAL A 592 28.10 27.08 7.98
C VAL A 592 26.95 27.91 8.53
N TYR A 593 26.34 27.44 9.62
CA TYR A 593 25.17 28.03 10.23
C TYR A 593 25.49 28.47 11.65
N PHE A 594 25.08 29.67 12.02
CA PHE A 594 25.25 30.24 13.37
C PHE A 594 23.92 30.34 14.09
N SER A 595 23.96 30.15 15.42
CA SER A 595 22.77 30.20 16.27
C SER A 595 22.10 31.59 16.30
N GLU A 596 22.86 32.68 16.17
CA GLU A 596 22.33 34.06 16.19
C GLU A 596 22.81 34.91 14.99
N ALA A 597 21.89 35.74 14.48
CA ALA A 597 22.19 36.78 13.49
C ALA A 597 22.45 38.11 14.21
N ASP A 598 23.71 38.41 14.49
CA ASP A 598 24.11 39.58 15.28
C ASP A 598 25.01 40.56 14.51
N ASN A 599 25.17 40.39 13.18
CA ASN A 599 26.11 41.17 12.34
C ASN A 599 27.56 41.15 12.86
N THR A 600 27.89 40.25 13.78
CA THR A 600 29.22 40.12 14.34
C THR A 600 30.13 39.46 13.30
N SER A 601 31.24 40.11 12.95
CA SER A 601 32.19 39.59 11.96
C SER A 601 32.92 38.37 12.52
N ARG A 602 32.79 37.21 11.87
CA ARG A 602 33.41 35.95 12.30
C ARG A 602 34.49 35.51 11.33
N GLU A 603 35.69 35.21 11.85
CA GLU A 603 36.76 34.62 11.04
C GLU A 603 36.55 33.12 10.89
N ILE A 604 36.43 32.64 9.66
CA ILE A 604 36.20 31.22 9.35
C ILE A 604 37.39 30.72 8.54
N ARG A 605 38.08 29.71 9.07
CA ARG A 605 39.28 29.12 8.47
C ARG A 605 39.10 27.62 8.33
N ILE A 606 39.46 27.07 7.18
CA ILE A 606 39.54 25.62 6.96
C ILE A 606 41.00 25.21 6.96
N TYR A 607 41.33 24.14 7.68
CA TYR A 607 42.66 23.54 7.74
C TYR A 607 42.62 22.08 7.30
N ASP A 608 43.71 21.61 6.69
CA ASP A 608 43.97 20.17 6.61
C ASP A 608 44.50 19.62 7.95
N LEU A 609 44.63 18.30 8.08
CA LEU A 609 45.12 17.65 9.31
C LEU A 609 46.59 17.97 9.65
N SER A 610 47.36 18.54 8.72
CA SER A 610 48.72 19.02 9.00
C SER A 610 48.74 20.43 9.60
N GLY A 611 47.57 21.08 9.69
CA GLY A 611 47.41 22.45 10.15
C GLY A 611 47.64 23.50 9.06
N LYS A 612 47.72 23.10 7.79
CA LYS A 612 47.83 24.03 6.67
C LYS A 612 46.47 24.66 6.38
N GLU A 613 46.41 25.99 6.33
CA GLU A 613 45.20 26.72 5.96
C GLU A 613 44.87 26.51 4.48
N MET A 614 43.63 26.12 4.23
CA MET A 614 43.09 25.80 2.91
C MET A 614 42.11 26.87 2.42
N LEU A 615 41.35 27.46 3.33
CA LEU A 615 40.37 28.50 3.04
C LEU A 615 40.29 29.48 4.22
N PHE A 616 40.10 30.77 3.93
CA PHE A 616 39.78 31.79 4.92
C PHE A 616 38.69 32.71 4.38
N THR A 617 37.69 32.99 5.21
CA THR A 617 36.70 34.05 4.97
C THR A 617 36.36 34.77 6.26
N ASN A 618 35.82 35.99 6.14
CA ASN A 618 35.30 36.74 7.27
C ASN A 618 33.89 37.22 6.92
N ASN A 619 32.91 36.85 7.72
CA ASN A 619 31.50 37.07 7.40
C ASN A 619 30.66 37.10 8.69
N GLY A 620 29.64 37.96 8.72
CA GLY A 620 28.72 38.09 9.85
C GLY A 620 27.30 37.58 9.59
N ASN A 621 27.09 36.93 8.44
CA ASN A 621 25.80 36.33 8.09
C ASN A 621 25.53 35.10 8.97
N LYS A 622 24.25 34.88 9.28
CA LYS A 622 23.76 33.69 10.00
C LYS A 622 24.03 32.40 9.22
N HIS A 623 24.02 32.48 7.90
CA HIS A 623 24.24 31.37 6.98
C HIS A 623 25.31 31.73 5.95
N ILE A 624 26.32 30.87 5.81
CA ILE A 624 27.47 31.10 4.94
C ILE A 624 27.70 29.86 4.08
N HIS A 625 27.81 30.07 2.77
CA HIS A 625 28.20 29.06 1.81
C HIS A 625 29.70 29.15 1.54
N LEU A 626 30.43 28.09 1.85
CA LEU A 626 31.85 27.97 1.53
C LEU A 626 32.03 27.05 0.32
N ASP A 627 32.54 27.59 -0.79
CA ASP A 627 32.97 26.78 -1.92
C ASP A 627 34.24 25.99 -1.53
N VAL A 628 34.07 24.68 -1.41
CA VAL A 628 35.13 23.73 -1.08
C VAL A 628 35.43 22.80 -2.26
N SER A 629 34.93 23.09 -3.46
CA SER A 629 35.15 22.28 -4.68
C SER A 629 36.63 22.03 -4.98
N GLY A 630 37.51 22.99 -4.64
CA GLY A 630 38.96 22.88 -4.80
C GLY A 630 39.70 22.02 -3.76
N LEU A 631 39.02 21.51 -2.71
CA LEU A 631 39.62 20.64 -1.71
C LEU A 631 39.68 19.18 -2.21
N SER A 632 40.82 18.51 -2.02
CA SER A 632 40.94 17.07 -2.26
C SER A 632 40.11 16.26 -1.26
N LYS A 633 39.67 15.05 -1.63
CA LYS A 633 38.98 14.14 -0.71
C LYS A 633 39.80 13.90 0.56
N GLY A 634 39.19 14.04 1.73
CA GLY A 634 39.89 13.95 3.01
C GLY A 634 39.18 14.62 4.18
N VAL A 635 39.82 14.58 5.34
CA VAL A 635 39.31 15.18 6.58
C VAL A 635 39.88 16.58 6.77
N TYR A 636 39.02 17.53 7.09
CA TYR A 636 39.37 18.93 7.31
C TYR A 636 38.80 19.42 8.64
N LEU A 637 39.42 20.49 9.16
CA LEU A 637 38.98 21.21 10.35
C LEU A 637 38.52 22.59 9.95
N ILE A 638 37.28 22.95 10.29
CA ILE A 638 36.79 24.32 10.18
C ILE A 638 36.86 24.97 11.55
N LYS A 639 37.62 26.07 11.64
CA LYS A 639 37.76 26.91 12.82
C LYS A 639 36.99 28.21 12.61
N VAL A 640 36.11 28.55 13.54
CA VAL A 640 35.46 29.85 13.59
C VAL A 640 35.94 30.61 14.81
N THR A 641 36.28 31.89 14.62
CA THR A 641 36.73 32.81 15.66
C THR A 641 35.85 34.06 15.69
N GLU A 642 35.38 34.43 16.88
CA GLU A 642 34.55 35.62 17.12
C GLU A 642 34.96 36.26 18.45
N GLY A 643 35.66 37.40 18.36
CA GLY A 643 36.34 37.99 19.52
C GLY A 643 37.38 37.01 20.09
N ASP A 644 37.28 36.73 21.39
CA ASP A 644 38.16 35.77 22.09
C ASP A 644 37.67 34.32 22.00
N ASN A 645 36.50 34.08 21.39
CA ASN A 645 35.91 32.74 21.28
C ASN A 645 36.41 32.03 20.03
N ILE A 646 36.85 30.78 20.19
CA ILE A 646 37.30 29.91 19.11
C ILE A 646 36.55 28.59 19.18
N ARG A 647 35.94 28.17 18.07
CA ARG A 647 35.34 26.85 17.93
C ARG A 647 35.89 26.14 16.70
N VAL A 648 36.06 24.82 16.80
CA VAL A 648 36.57 23.99 15.72
C VAL A 648 35.64 22.81 15.53
N LYS A 649 35.21 22.56 14.28
CA LYS A 649 34.47 21.36 13.88
C LYS A 649 35.24 20.61 12.80
N ARG A 650 34.98 19.31 12.69
CA ARG A 650 35.56 18.42 11.67
C ARG A 650 34.53 18.16 10.58
N PHE A 651 34.95 18.18 9.32
CA PHE A 651 34.14 17.69 8.20
C PHE A 651 34.97 16.84 7.22
N VAL A 652 34.28 16.06 6.40
CA VAL A 652 34.84 15.16 5.40
C VAL A 652 34.46 15.69 4.02
N LYS A 653 35.44 15.74 3.11
CA LYS A 653 35.31 16.10 1.69
C LYS A 653 35.51 14.87 0.81
#